data_AF-A0A1H4RBQ8-F1
#
_entry.id   AF-A0A1H4RBQ8-F1
#
_cell.length_a   1.000
_cell.length_b   1.000
_cell.length_c   1.000
_cell.angle_alpha   90.00
_cell.angle_beta   90.00
_cell.angle_gamma   90.00
#
_symmetry.space_group_name_H-M   'P 1'
#
loop_
_entity.id
_entity.type
_entity.pdbx_description
1 polymer ?
#
loop_
_entity_poly.entity_id
_entity_poly.type
_entity_poly.pdbx_seq_one_letter_code
_entity_poly.pdbx_strand_id
1 'polypeptide(L)'
;MIRFNKFLVIIIITATLVSQNVLSVFAATDSFSDIKGHWAEVTIKWATDQKIVQGYEDGTFRPDNIVTEAEFLAILLRLYPNAMEIVKKNPSTPNNWTYPYYVVAKQFNMPLAALAATPIARGHVAELIVGAFGNHYDTNGAIAFLYDMGLSNGRNGKTLRGYEVAGNLTRAEAAQFVKSLSEKVSTLELKKRPDEELQNPSVSKYYLSNRVANYNIQVSVDGQHKTLTGTETIKWKNPAKGPVKELYFHMYPNAFESTNTTFWKERLADGFPKPTLPDDLGNIQISRMETEQGEQLTSHMQFVQPDDGNQEDRTLLKVDLPYTVPPEGTIKITMQFSVQLPQLHRRMGHTDEFVMAGQWFPKIAVYEPSGTRGRMTDGWHLHQFHANSQFYADFGEYDVSIDCPASDIVAATGSEVSAKPIGRDIARHYFHAGDVHDFAWAASPNFMFSEAPSNSGTTIKLYLDPKHAHLKSRYMQAAQKSLQKYREWYGEYPYPSLSIIAPPAKGKHAGRMQYPTLITASAGIEENPDLNLERVIAHEIAHQYWYGMVANDEFEEPWLDEGFASYAEEKLMTSEFGIDPKQFYRPSSPTYNRLTKYSWQYKNYIDYVNNVYIGGKHVLQEIEQKIGSEKMQEVMKVYFERWKFKHPGTKDFKEILEHVTQQNWQEYFASSVYGNS
;
A
#
# COMPACT_ATOMS: atom_id res chain seq x y z
N MET A 1 16.50 -20.39 -71.62
CA MET A 1 15.61 -19.33 -71.08
C MET A 1 16.51 -18.18 -70.63
N ILE A 2 16.75 -17.11 -71.41
CA ILE A 2 15.85 -15.97 -71.71
C ILE A 2 15.33 -15.38 -70.38
N ARG A 3 15.61 -14.15 -69.89
CA ARG A 3 16.19 -12.86 -70.33
C ARG A 3 16.53 -12.09 -69.02
N PHE A 4 17.72 -11.53 -68.78
CA PHE A 4 18.24 -10.20 -69.14
C PHE A 4 17.25 -9.02 -69.20
N ASN A 5 17.41 -8.04 -68.28
CA ASN A 5 17.59 -6.59 -68.49
C ASN A 5 17.12 -5.76 -67.25
N LYS A 6 17.75 -4.66 -66.80
CA LYS A 6 18.97 -3.92 -67.17
C LYS A 6 19.15 -2.70 -66.22
N PHE A 7 20.42 -2.37 -65.94
CA PHE A 7 21.02 -1.04 -65.66
C PHE A 7 20.64 -0.28 -64.38
N LEU A 8 21.54 0.42 -63.67
CA LEU A 8 22.75 1.13 -64.09
C LEU A 8 23.74 1.29 -62.90
N VAL A 9 25.03 1.10 -63.15
CA VAL A 9 26.17 1.56 -62.33
C VAL A 9 27.06 2.41 -63.23
N ILE A 10 27.37 3.67 -62.85
CA ILE A 10 28.51 4.50 -63.29
C ILE A 10 28.77 5.50 -62.13
N ILE A 11 29.82 5.37 -61.31
CA ILE A 11 31.26 5.69 -61.45
C ILE A 11 31.63 7.14 -61.06
N ILE A 12 32.36 7.22 -59.93
CA ILE A 12 33.59 8.00 -59.62
C ILE A 12 33.54 9.54 -59.75
N ILE A 13 34.00 10.25 -58.70
CA ILE A 13 35.18 11.16 -58.69
C ILE A 13 35.32 11.87 -57.31
N THR A 14 36.42 11.49 -56.63
CA THR A 14 37.31 12.20 -55.69
C THR A 14 36.81 13.24 -54.68
N ALA A 15 37.29 13.01 -53.46
CA ALA A 15 37.39 13.93 -52.35
C ALA A 15 38.01 15.29 -52.71
N THR A 16 37.46 16.34 -52.12
CA THR A 16 38.24 17.52 -51.72
C THR A 16 37.79 17.93 -50.33
N LEU A 17 38.68 17.79 -49.35
CA LEU A 17 38.56 18.48 -48.07
C LEU A 17 38.50 19.98 -48.34
N VAL A 18 37.45 20.64 -47.87
CA VAL A 18 37.53 22.05 -47.49
C VAL A 18 37.07 22.13 -46.04
N SER A 19 38.06 22.30 -45.17
CA SER A 19 37.88 22.80 -43.82
C SER A 19 37.14 24.13 -43.89
N GLN A 20 35.88 24.17 -43.47
CA GLN A 20 35.22 25.42 -43.14
C GLN A 20 34.86 25.39 -41.67
N ASN A 21 35.47 26.34 -40.95
CA ASN A 21 35.17 26.68 -39.58
C ASN A 21 33.65 26.78 -39.38
N VAL A 22 33.07 25.82 -38.67
CA VAL A 22 31.70 25.96 -38.19
C VAL A 22 31.75 26.91 -37.00
N LEU A 23 31.58 28.20 -37.30
CA LEU A 23 31.05 29.13 -36.33
C LEU A 23 29.67 28.59 -35.92
N SER A 24 29.59 28.05 -34.71
CA SER A 24 28.36 27.63 -34.07
C SER A 24 27.43 28.84 -33.93
N VAL A 25 26.50 28.96 -34.87
CA VAL A 25 25.39 29.93 -34.81
C VAL A 25 24.41 29.39 -33.77
N PHE A 26 24.35 30.05 -32.61
CA PHE A 26 23.21 29.88 -31.70
C PHE A 26 21.98 30.46 -32.41
N ALA A 27 21.08 29.60 -32.90
CA ALA A 27 19.80 30.03 -33.45
C ALA A 27 18.96 30.72 -32.36
N ALA A 28 18.29 31.81 -32.75
CA ALA A 28 17.47 32.63 -31.87
C ALA A 28 16.30 31.85 -31.26
N THR A 29 15.93 32.27 -30.06
CA THR A 29 15.10 31.59 -29.05
C THR A 29 13.59 31.57 -29.32
N ASP A 30 13.14 31.71 -30.57
CA ASP A 30 11.72 31.71 -30.91
C ASP A 30 11.21 30.39 -31.51
N SER A 31 10.63 29.62 -30.59
CA SER A 31 9.54 28.65 -30.76
C SER A 31 9.89 27.28 -31.34
N PHE A 32 10.23 26.36 -30.43
CA PHE A 32 9.97 24.95 -30.71
C PHE A 32 8.50 24.76 -31.05
N SER A 33 8.22 24.11 -32.18
CA SER A 33 6.85 24.01 -32.72
C SER A 33 5.90 23.19 -31.83
N ASP A 34 6.46 22.30 -31.01
CA ASP A 34 5.77 21.28 -30.22
C ASP A 34 5.59 21.62 -28.73
N ILE A 35 6.00 22.82 -28.29
CA ILE A 35 5.83 23.25 -26.89
C ILE A 35 4.65 24.20 -26.68
N LYS A 36 4.01 24.67 -27.76
CA LYS A 36 2.92 25.65 -27.68
C LYS A 36 1.72 25.07 -26.95
N GLY A 37 1.33 25.68 -25.82
CA GLY A 37 0.23 25.20 -24.98
C GLY A 37 0.59 24.02 -24.07
N HIS A 38 1.86 23.58 -24.11
CA HIS A 38 2.38 22.60 -23.16
C HIS A 38 2.62 23.27 -21.80
N TRP A 39 2.34 22.57 -20.69
CA TRP A 39 2.44 23.14 -19.34
C TRP A 39 3.85 23.68 -19.00
N ALA A 40 4.88 23.08 -19.59
CA ALA A 40 6.29 23.46 -19.39
C ALA A 40 6.82 24.50 -20.39
N GLU A 41 5.99 25.10 -21.25
CA GLU A 41 6.44 26.00 -22.32
C GLU A 41 7.40 27.10 -21.82
N VAL A 42 6.99 27.83 -20.77
CA VAL A 42 7.78 28.91 -20.17
C VAL A 42 9.09 28.40 -19.58
N THR A 43 9.05 27.23 -18.96
CA THR A 43 10.21 26.58 -18.34
C THR A 43 11.22 26.12 -19.38
N ILE A 44 10.75 25.55 -20.49
CA ILE A 44 11.60 25.09 -21.60
C ILE A 44 12.29 26.28 -22.28
N LYS A 45 11.56 27.37 -22.53
CA LYS A 45 12.12 28.61 -23.09
C LYS A 45 13.23 29.16 -22.20
N TRP A 46 12.96 29.31 -20.90
CA TRP A 46 13.96 29.75 -19.93
C TRP A 46 15.20 28.84 -19.93
N ALA A 47 15.03 27.52 -19.87
CA ALA A 47 16.16 26.59 -19.83
C ALA A 47 17.01 26.63 -21.12
N THR A 48 16.37 26.94 -22.26
CA THR A 48 17.04 27.13 -23.55
C THR A 48 17.82 28.45 -23.57
N ASP A 49 17.22 29.54 -23.09
CA ASP A 49 17.89 30.85 -22.97
C ASP A 49 19.14 30.77 -22.07
N GLN A 50 19.07 29.99 -20.99
CA GLN A 50 20.19 29.72 -20.09
C GLN A 50 21.22 28.73 -20.66
N LYS A 51 21.01 28.19 -21.86
CA LYS A 51 21.85 27.15 -22.50
C LYS A 51 21.99 25.87 -21.67
N ILE A 52 20.98 25.57 -20.85
CA ILE A 52 20.93 24.35 -20.02
C ILE A 52 20.41 23.18 -20.86
N VAL A 53 19.38 23.43 -21.67
CA VAL A 53 18.80 22.46 -22.61
C VAL A 53 18.88 22.99 -24.04
N GLN A 54 18.73 22.09 -25.01
CA GLN A 54 18.68 22.40 -26.43
C GLN A 54 17.61 21.54 -27.12
N GLY A 55 16.99 22.07 -28.17
CA GLY A 55 16.08 21.30 -29.03
C GLY A 55 16.81 20.52 -30.12
N TYR A 56 16.03 19.94 -31.02
CA TYR A 56 16.49 19.16 -32.15
C TYR A 56 16.60 20.03 -33.41
N GLU A 57 17.37 19.55 -34.39
CA GLU A 57 17.59 20.26 -35.67
C GLU A 57 16.30 20.46 -36.48
N ASP A 58 15.27 19.64 -36.22
CA ASP A 58 13.94 19.76 -36.83
C ASP A 58 13.06 20.87 -36.23
N GLY A 59 13.59 21.65 -35.27
CA GLY A 59 12.85 22.72 -34.62
C GLY A 59 11.87 22.25 -33.53
N THR A 60 12.01 21.02 -33.02
CA THR A 60 11.21 20.49 -31.90
C THR A 60 12.02 20.42 -30.59
N PHE A 61 11.35 20.37 -29.45
CA PHE A 61 11.97 20.12 -28.14
C PHE A 61 11.71 18.70 -27.61
N ARG A 62 10.56 18.12 -27.99
CA ARG A 62 9.99 16.85 -27.58
C ARG A 62 9.81 16.77 -26.06
N PRO A 63 8.93 17.61 -25.47
CA PRO A 63 8.83 17.79 -24.02
C PRO A 63 8.51 16.50 -23.25
N ASP A 64 7.75 15.59 -23.85
CA ASP A 64 7.32 14.33 -23.24
C ASP A 64 8.28 13.15 -23.49
N ASN A 65 9.36 13.36 -24.25
CA ASN A 65 10.36 12.31 -24.41
C ASN A 65 11.03 12.00 -23.07
N ILE A 66 11.28 10.71 -22.84
CA ILE A 66 11.99 10.22 -21.67
C ILE A 66 13.47 10.57 -21.76
N VAL A 67 14.02 11.00 -20.63
CA VAL A 67 15.42 11.41 -20.49
C VAL A 67 16.24 10.24 -19.95
N THR A 68 17.47 10.11 -20.44
CA THR A 68 18.47 9.16 -19.92
C THR A 68 19.25 9.75 -18.74
N GLU A 69 19.94 8.90 -17.96
CA GLU A 69 20.79 9.38 -16.86
C GLU A 69 21.81 10.42 -17.35
N ALA A 70 22.50 10.14 -18.47
CA ALA A 70 23.54 11.03 -18.97
C ALA A 70 22.99 12.39 -19.41
N GLU A 71 21.81 12.42 -20.02
CA GLU A 71 21.14 13.66 -20.39
C GLU A 71 20.75 14.47 -19.16
N PHE A 72 20.14 13.82 -18.15
CA PHE A 72 19.76 14.52 -16.92
C PHE A 72 20.98 15.01 -16.14
N LEU A 73 22.04 14.21 -16.02
CA LEU A 73 23.29 14.59 -15.39
C LEU A 73 23.90 15.82 -16.08
N ALA A 74 23.94 15.85 -17.41
CA ALA A 74 24.43 17.00 -18.15
C ALA A 74 23.56 18.25 -17.93
N ILE A 75 22.23 18.10 -17.91
CA ILE A 75 21.27 19.18 -17.61
C ILE A 75 21.51 19.74 -16.20
N LEU A 76 21.63 18.87 -15.20
CA LEU A 76 21.88 19.25 -13.81
C LEU A 76 23.23 19.96 -13.66
N LEU A 77 24.32 19.39 -14.18
CA LEU A 77 25.67 19.94 -13.99
C LEU A 77 25.89 21.29 -14.68
N ARG A 78 25.12 21.62 -15.72
CA ARG A 78 25.16 22.95 -16.37
C ARG A 78 24.75 24.10 -15.45
N LEU A 79 24.02 23.81 -14.37
CA LEU A 79 23.68 24.79 -13.34
C LEU A 79 24.85 25.18 -12.43
N TYR A 80 25.92 24.38 -12.37
CA TYR A 80 26.99 24.52 -11.39
C TYR A 80 28.27 25.05 -12.06
N PRO A 81 28.68 26.31 -11.82
CA PRO A 81 29.85 26.91 -12.46
C PRO A 81 31.14 26.11 -12.25
N ASN A 82 31.36 25.61 -11.02
CA ASN A 82 32.53 24.80 -10.66
C ASN A 82 32.55 23.44 -11.38
N ALA A 83 31.39 22.83 -11.65
CA ALA A 83 31.30 21.64 -12.50
C ALA A 83 31.69 21.97 -13.95
N MET A 84 31.21 23.10 -14.47
CA MET A 84 31.45 23.51 -15.85
C MET A 84 32.91 23.89 -16.13
N GLU A 85 33.68 24.31 -15.12
CA GLU A 85 35.13 24.47 -15.26
C GLU A 85 35.85 23.13 -15.53
N ILE A 86 35.41 22.05 -14.91
CA ILE A 86 35.98 20.71 -15.11
C ILE A 86 35.55 20.15 -16.46
N VAL A 87 34.27 20.36 -16.85
CA VAL A 87 33.76 19.99 -18.17
C VAL A 87 34.59 20.63 -19.29
N LYS A 88 34.91 21.94 -19.18
CA LYS A 88 35.74 22.65 -20.16
C LYS A 88 37.16 22.10 -20.27
N LYS A 89 37.71 21.52 -19.20
CA LYS A 89 39.04 20.89 -19.18
C LYS A 89 39.04 19.46 -19.75
N ASN A 90 37.88 18.85 -19.94
CA ASN A 90 37.71 17.47 -20.39
C ASN A 90 36.77 17.39 -21.61
N PRO A 91 37.17 17.93 -22.77
CA PRO A 91 36.25 18.11 -23.90
C PRO A 91 35.66 16.79 -24.41
N SER A 92 34.39 16.85 -24.83
CA SER A 92 33.67 15.77 -25.50
C SER A 92 34.39 15.32 -26.77
N THR A 93 34.28 14.03 -27.11
CA THR A 93 34.67 13.51 -28.43
C THR A 93 33.40 13.19 -29.25
N PRO A 94 33.47 13.11 -30.59
CA PRO A 94 32.30 12.81 -31.42
C PRO A 94 31.56 11.52 -31.02
N ASN A 95 32.28 10.53 -30.49
CA ASN A 95 31.72 9.24 -30.09
C ASN A 95 31.41 9.15 -28.59
N ASN A 96 31.71 10.18 -27.80
CA ASN A 96 31.52 10.16 -26.35
C ASN A 96 31.30 11.58 -25.81
N TRP A 97 30.09 12.08 -25.98
CA TRP A 97 29.70 13.41 -25.49
C TRP A 97 29.51 13.45 -23.96
N THR A 98 29.24 12.30 -23.34
CA THR A 98 28.93 12.17 -21.90
C THR A 98 30.18 12.23 -21.03
N TYR A 99 31.35 11.87 -21.57
CA TYR A 99 32.65 11.81 -20.87
C TYR A 99 32.90 12.95 -19.86
N PRO A 100 32.88 14.24 -20.24
CA PRO A 100 33.13 15.35 -19.30
C PRO A 100 32.24 15.32 -18.06
N TYR A 101 30.96 14.99 -18.22
CA TYR A 101 29.98 15.00 -17.14
C TYR A 101 30.21 13.84 -16.17
N TYR A 102 30.61 12.68 -16.67
CA TYR A 102 30.96 11.53 -15.84
C TYR A 102 32.30 11.72 -15.10
N VAL A 103 33.24 12.49 -15.65
CA VAL A 103 34.45 12.92 -14.93
C VAL A 103 34.08 13.74 -13.70
N VAL A 104 33.16 14.71 -13.85
CA VAL A 104 32.64 15.50 -12.73
C VAL A 104 31.93 14.60 -11.72
N ALA A 105 30.97 13.79 -12.17
CA ALA A 105 30.20 12.92 -11.28
C ALA A 105 31.10 11.99 -10.44
N LYS A 106 32.15 11.41 -11.05
CA LYS A 106 33.14 10.59 -10.35
C LYS A 106 33.96 11.41 -9.34
N GLN A 107 34.39 12.61 -9.70
CA GLN A 107 35.16 13.49 -8.81
C GLN A 107 34.35 13.91 -7.57
N PHE A 108 33.04 14.11 -7.73
CA PHE A 108 32.12 14.55 -6.67
C PHE A 108 31.34 13.41 -6.01
N ASN A 109 31.65 12.15 -6.33
CA ASN A 109 31.01 10.95 -5.76
C ASN A 109 29.48 10.89 -5.96
N MET A 110 29.00 11.39 -7.11
CA MET A 110 27.57 11.38 -7.43
C MET A 110 27.06 9.94 -7.62
N PRO A 111 25.81 9.64 -7.22
CA PRO A 111 25.23 8.31 -7.38
C PRO A 111 24.93 8.09 -8.86
N LEU A 112 25.71 7.27 -9.56
CA LEU A 112 25.50 6.93 -10.96
C LEU A 112 25.02 5.47 -11.07
N ALA A 113 24.11 5.18 -11.99
CA ALA A 113 23.78 3.82 -12.38
C ALA A 113 24.80 3.28 -13.41
N ALA A 114 24.73 1.98 -13.68
CA ALA A 114 25.75 1.27 -14.48
C ALA A 114 25.78 1.65 -15.98
N LEU A 115 24.75 2.32 -16.52
CA LEU A 115 24.62 2.57 -17.97
C LEU A 115 24.12 3.98 -18.30
N ALA A 116 24.94 4.76 -19.00
CA ALA A 116 24.65 6.15 -19.39
C ALA A 116 23.40 6.34 -20.28
N ALA A 117 23.00 5.31 -21.04
CA ALA A 117 21.92 5.39 -22.03
C ALA A 117 20.56 4.87 -21.51
N THR A 118 20.46 4.46 -20.24
CA THR A 118 19.18 3.98 -19.70
C THR A 118 18.26 5.15 -19.32
N PRO A 119 16.94 5.03 -19.54
CA PRO A 119 15.95 5.94 -18.95
C PRO A 119 16.20 6.15 -17.46
N ILE A 120 16.17 7.40 -17.02
CA ILE A 120 16.36 7.72 -15.60
C ILE A 120 15.03 7.66 -14.86
N ALA A 121 15.01 6.88 -13.77
CA ALA A 121 13.91 6.86 -12.82
C ALA A 121 13.93 8.12 -11.94
N ARG A 122 12.75 8.64 -11.59
CA ARG A 122 12.61 9.85 -10.75
C ARG A 122 13.29 9.69 -9.39
N GLY A 123 13.27 8.50 -8.79
CA GLY A 123 14.03 8.23 -7.55
C GLY A 123 15.51 8.56 -7.69
N HIS A 124 16.12 8.15 -8.80
CA HIS A 124 17.52 8.44 -9.08
C HIS A 124 17.77 9.93 -9.38
N VAL A 125 16.79 10.62 -9.97
CA VAL A 125 16.81 12.09 -10.11
C VAL A 125 16.91 12.77 -8.75
N ALA A 126 16.15 12.31 -7.75
CA ALA A 126 16.23 12.84 -6.39
C ALA A 126 17.63 12.63 -5.79
N GLU A 127 18.17 11.42 -5.88
CA GLU A 127 19.51 11.09 -5.39
C GLU A 127 20.61 11.94 -6.04
N LEU A 128 20.55 12.14 -7.36
CA LEU A 128 21.51 12.98 -8.08
C LEU A 128 21.45 14.45 -7.63
N ILE A 129 20.24 15.01 -7.48
CA ILE A 129 20.06 16.38 -7.00
C ILE A 129 20.61 16.50 -5.57
N VAL A 130 20.22 15.61 -4.66
CA VAL A 130 20.67 15.62 -3.26
C VAL A 130 22.17 15.42 -3.13
N GLY A 131 22.74 14.51 -3.94
CA GLY A 131 24.17 14.31 -4.06
C GLY A 131 24.92 15.57 -4.48
N ALA A 132 24.34 16.38 -5.37
CA ALA A 132 24.94 17.65 -5.78
C ALA A 132 25.01 18.69 -4.64
N PHE A 133 24.15 18.57 -3.62
CA PHE A 133 24.23 19.35 -2.38
C PHE A 133 25.19 18.77 -1.33
N GLY A 134 25.88 17.67 -1.64
CA GLY A 134 26.82 17.02 -0.73
C GLY A 134 26.15 16.19 0.36
N ASN A 135 24.93 15.70 0.11
CA ASN A 135 24.22 14.80 1.00
C ASN A 135 24.17 13.39 0.37
N HIS A 136 24.15 12.37 1.22
CA HIS A 136 23.96 10.98 0.81
C HIS A 136 22.76 10.43 1.57
N TYR A 137 21.56 10.69 1.07
CA TYR A 137 20.34 10.06 1.61
C TYR A 137 19.97 8.85 0.78
N ASP A 138 19.24 7.92 1.40
CA ASP A 138 18.47 6.92 0.67
C ASP A 138 17.42 7.60 -0.23
N THR A 139 16.80 6.84 -1.13
CA THR A 139 15.86 7.40 -2.11
C THR A 139 14.70 8.16 -1.44
N ASN A 140 14.15 7.63 -0.34
CA ASN A 140 13.05 8.26 0.39
C ASN A 140 13.48 9.57 1.05
N GLY A 141 14.66 9.59 1.68
CA GLY A 141 15.23 10.80 2.25
C GLY A 141 15.59 11.84 1.19
N ALA A 142 16.00 11.42 0.00
CA ALA A 142 16.25 12.31 -1.12
C ALA A 142 14.97 12.99 -1.62
N ILE A 143 13.86 12.23 -1.71
CA ILE A 143 12.53 12.78 -2.06
C ILE A 143 12.06 13.79 -1.02
N ALA A 144 12.22 13.46 0.26
CA ALA A 144 11.86 14.35 1.36
C ALA A 144 12.63 15.67 1.30
N PHE A 145 13.91 15.63 0.96
CA PHE A 145 14.73 16.82 0.76
C PHE A 145 14.22 17.69 -0.40
N LEU A 146 13.86 17.08 -1.54
CA LEU A 146 13.27 17.82 -2.66
C LEU A 146 11.97 18.53 -2.26
N TYR A 147 11.13 17.88 -1.46
CA TYR A 147 9.88 18.47 -0.97
C TYR A 147 10.11 19.60 0.03
N ASP A 148 11.04 19.43 0.98
CA ASP A 148 11.40 20.46 1.96
C ASP A 148 11.95 21.71 1.28
N MET A 149 12.73 21.54 0.19
CA MET A 149 13.24 22.65 -0.62
C MET A 149 12.19 23.24 -1.59
N GLY A 150 11.03 22.60 -1.74
CA GLY A 150 10.02 23.00 -2.72
C GLY A 150 10.46 22.82 -4.17
N LEU A 151 11.32 21.85 -4.44
CA LEU A 151 11.81 21.50 -5.78
C LEU A 151 10.87 20.55 -6.53
N SER A 152 9.97 19.87 -5.81
CA SER A 152 8.93 19.03 -6.38
C SER A 152 7.67 19.09 -5.52
N ASN A 153 6.53 18.79 -6.14
CA ASN A 153 5.28 18.50 -5.44
C ASN A 153 4.82 17.04 -5.64
N GLY A 154 5.66 16.21 -6.27
CA GLY A 154 5.24 14.91 -6.79
C GLY A 154 4.37 15.06 -8.03
N ARG A 155 4.05 13.94 -8.68
CA ARG A 155 3.01 13.90 -9.74
C ARG A 155 1.62 13.82 -9.13
N ASN A 156 1.48 13.05 -8.05
CA ASN A 156 0.20 12.81 -7.36
C ASN A 156 0.26 13.26 -5.89
N GLY A 157 0.82 14.45 -5.66
CA GLY A 157 0.90 15.07 -4.33
C GLY A 157 2.21 14.81 -3.58
N LYS A 158 2.38 15.57 -2.49
CA LYS A 158 3.60 15.61 -1.66
C LYS A 158 3.69 14.44 -0.69
N THR A 159 3.77 13.24 -1.22
CA THR A 159 4.03 12.01 -0.45
C THR A 159 5.16 11.25 -1.14
N LEU A 160 5.81 10.33 -0.42
CA LEU A 160 6.87 9.52 -1.03
C LEU A 160 6.35 8.72 -2.23
N ARG A 161 5.12 8.21 -2.13
CA ARG A 161 4.43 7.53 -3.24
C ARG A 161 4.04 8.48 -4.36
N GLY A 162 3.49 9.65 -4.03
CA GLY A 162 3.10 10.67 -5.01
C GLY A 162 4.27 11.20 -5.84
N TYR A 163 5.51 10.95 -5.41
CA TYR A 163 6.71 11.24 -6.18
C TYR A 163 6.89 10.33 -7.41
N GLU A 164 6.35 9.10 -7.39
CA GLU A 164 6.53 8.04 -8.40
C GLU A 164 8.00 7.65 -8.62
N VAL A 165 8.63 7.05 -7.61
CA VAL A 165 10.07 6.70 -7.58
C VAL A 165 10.54 5.95 -8.84
N ALA A 166 9.79 4.94 -9.30
CA ALA A 166 10.12 4.14 -10.48
C ALA A 166 9.69 4.80 -11.81
N GLY A 167 8.95 5.91 -11.78
CA GLY A 167 8.49 6.60 -12.98
C GLY A 167 9.66 7.21 -13.74
N ASN A 168 9.63 7.11 -15.07
CA ASN A 168 10.63 7.76 -15.92
C ASN A 168 10.47 9.28 -15.93
N LEU A 169 11.58 10.02 -16.03
CA LEU A 169 11.58 11.48 -16.13
C LEU A 169 11.43 11.96 -17.59
N THR A 170 10.55 12.93 -17.83
CA THR A 170 10.44 13.59 -19.16
C THR A 170 11.40 14.77 -19.31
N ARG A 171 11.64 15.23 -20.55
CA ARG A 171 12.48 16.41 -20.85
C ARG A 171 11.90 17.69 -20.23
N ALA A 172 10.58 17.83 -20.23
CA ALA A 172 9.89 18.93 -19.58
C ALA A 172 10.09 18.91 -18.05
N GLU A 173 9.98 17.74 -17.42
CA GLU A 173 10.23 17.60 -15.98
C GLU A 173 11.69 17.87 -15.61
N ALA A 174 12.64 17.40 -16.43
CA ALA A 174 14.07 17.69 -16.26
C ALA A 174 14.33 19.21 -16.26
N ALA A 175 13.77 19.93 -17.24
CA ALA A 175 13.85 21.39 -17.31
C ALA A 175 13.19 22.07 -16.10
N GLN A 176 12.08 21.52 -15.60
CA GLN A 176 11.39 22.05 -14.42
C GLN A 176 12.20 21.89 -13.15
N PHE A 177 12.86 20.75 -12.93
CA PHE A 177 13.74 20.54 -11.76
C PHE A 177 14.87 21.57 -11.71
N VAL A 178 15.56 21.78 -12.83
CA VAL A 178 16.68 22.75 -12.89
C VAL A 178 16.21 24.20 -12.76
N LYS A 179 15.03 24.54 -13.30
CA LYS A 179 14.43 25.85 -13.08
C LYS A 179 14.11 26.07 -11.61
N SER A 180 13.42 25.12 -10.98
CA SER A 180 13.11 25.19 -9.55
C SER A 180 14.36 25.29 -8.68
N LEU A 181 15.44 24.58 -9.01
CA LEU A 181 16.74 24.72 -8.35
C LEU A 181 17.30 26.15 -8.47
N SER A 182 17.31 26.70 -9.68
CA SER A 182 17.83 28.06 -9.93
C SER A 182 17.04 29.17 -9.22
N GLU A 183 15.73 28.96 -9.00
CA GLU A 183 14.86 29.92 -8.31
C GLU A 183 14.97 29.81 -6.78
N LYS A 184 15.31 28.63 -6.25
CA LYS A 184 15.34 28.36 -4.80
C LYS A 184 16.74 28.49 -4.19
N VAL A 185 17.79 28.43 -5.00
CA VAL A 185 19.18 28.42 -4.51
C VAL A 185 19.92 29.62 -5.09
N SER A 186 20.31 30.56 -4.22
CA SER A 186 20.97 31.80 -4.61
C SER A 186 22.38 31.60 -5.18
N THR A 187 23.11 30.59 -4.69
CA THR A 187 24.44 30.24 -5.18
C THR A 187 24.56 28.73 -5.33
N LEU A 188 24.70 28.27 -6.58
CA LEU A 188 24.86 26.85 -6.91
C LEU A 188 26.34 26.49 -6.96
N GLU A 189 26.79 25.76 -5.95
CA GLU A 189 28.14 25.17 -5.89
C GLU A 189 28.01 23.66 -5.72
N LEU A 190 28.58 22.89 -6.66
CA LEU A 190 28.53 21.44 -6.60
C LEU A 190 29.40 20.96 -5.43
N LYS A 191 28.82 20.17 -4.53
CA LYS A 191 29.52 19.62 -3.35
C LYS A 191 29.78 18.13 -3.51
N LYS A 192 30.84 17.64 -2.88
CA LYS A 192 31.18 16.21 -2.90
C LYS A 192 30.23 15.45 -1.99
N ARG A 193 29.59 14.40 -2.50
CA ARG A 193 28.73 13.52 -1.72
C ARG A 193 29.56 12.62 -0.79
N PRO A 194 29.22 12.50 0.50
CA PRO A 194 29.92 11.63 1.43
C PRO A 194 29.71 10.15 1.08
N ASP A 195 30.63 9.29 1.50
CA ASP A 195 30.53 7.84 1.26
C ASP A 195 29.46 7.17 2.14
N GLU A 196 29.27 7.67 3.37
CA GLU A 196 28.28 7.16 4.32
C GLU A 196 26.88 7.66 3.98
N GLU A 197 25.91 6.73 3.92
CA GLU A 197 24.49 7.05 3.79
C GLU A 197 23.93 7.55 5.12
N LEU A 198 23.14 8.62 5.06
CA LEU A 198 22.47 9.26 6.17
C LEU A 198 20.95 9.08 6.03
N GLN A 199 20.23 9.02 7.14
CA GLN A 199 18.77 9.14 7.09
C GLN A 199 18.37 10.61 7.09
N ASN A 200 17.43 10.97 6.21
CA ASN A 200 16.78 12.27 6.29
C ASN A 200 15.64 12.21 7.32
N PRO A 201 15.74 12.90 8.48
CA PRO A 201 14.71 12.82 9.52
C PRO A 201 13.35 13.40 9.07
N SER A 202 13.31 14.22 8.01
CA SER A 202 12.05 14.78 7.50
C SER A 202 11.23 13.81 6.67
N VAL A 203 11.79 12.63 6.30
CA VAL A 203 11.11 11.61 5.49
C VAL A 203 9.74 11.23 6.04
N SER A 204 9.61 11.19 7.37
CA SER A 204 8.37 10.84 8.06
C SER A 204 7.22 11.81 7.81
N LYS A 205 7.50 13.07 7.45
CA LYS A 205 6.47 14.07 7.08
C LYS A 205 5.71 13.69 5.80
N TYR A 206 6.28 12.78 5.01
CA TYR A 206 5.80 12.43 3.68
C TYR A 206 5.26 11.00 3.60
N TYR A 207 5.24 10.27 4.73
CA TYR A 207 4.42 9.07 4.91
C TYR A 207 2.95 9.44 5.03
N LEU A 208 2.07 8.47 4.74
CA LEU A 208 0.64 8.68 4.86
C LEU A 208 0.15 8.45 6.31
N SER A 209 0.90 7.66 7.08
CA SER A 209 0.59 7.29 8.47
C SER A 209 1.78 7.53 9.41
N ASN A 210 1.56 7.39 10.72
CA ASN A 210 2.61 7.46 11.73
C ASN A 210 3.57 6.24 11.73
N ARG A 211 3.24 5.17 11.00
CA ARG A 211 4.02 3.93 10.87
C ARG A 211 4.56 3.40 12.21
N VAL A 212 3.63 3.11 13.12
CA VAL A 212 3.93 2.67 14.50
C VAL A 212 4.57 1.28 14.52
N ALA A 213 4.13 0.37 13.64
CA ALA A 213 4.59 -1.03 13.61
C ALA A 213 5.14 -1.39 12.23
N ASN A 214 6.46 -1.55 12.08
CA ASN A 214 7.08 -1.84 10.78
C ASN A 214 7.72 -3.23 10.79
N TYR A 215 7.47 -4.01 9.75
CA TYR A 215 7.77 -5.43 9.68
C TYR A 215 8.70 -5.74 8.51
N ASN A 216 9.74 -6.52 8.80
CA ASN A 216 10.50 -7.25 7.79
C ASN A 216 10.30 -8.75 8.05
N ILE A 217 9.68 -9.46 7.12
CA ILE A 217 9.32 -10.87 7.30
C ILE A 217 9.91 -11.70 6.16
N GLN A 218 10.60 -12.78 6.50
CA GLN A 218 10.95 -13.84 5.57
C GLN A 218 10.23 -15.11 6.01
N VAL A 219 9.44 -15.70 5.12
CA VAL A 219 8.71 -16.94 5.40
C VAL A 219 8.89 -17.93 4.26
N SER A 220 8.90 -19.21 4.58
CA SER A 220 8.85 -20.29 3.61
C SER A 220 7.62 -21.15 3.89
N VAL A 221 6.86 -21.47 2.84
CA VAL A 221 5.80 -22.48 2.89
C VAL A 221 6.35 -23.81 2.38
N ASP A 222 6.02 -24.90 3.06
CA ASP A 222 6.42 -26.24 2.61
C ASP A 222 5.69 -26.64 1.30
N GLY A 223 6.24 -27.64 0.59
CA GLY A 223 5.70 -28.04 -0.71
C GLY A 223 4.31 -28.69 -0.68
N GLN A 224 3.71 -28.88 0.49
CA GLN A 224 2.32 -29.36 0.67
C GLN A 224 1.39 -28.26 1.21
N HIS A 225 1.90 -27.04 1.39
CA HIS A 225 1.18 -25.91 1.97
C HIS A 225 0.59 -26.14 3.37
N LYS A 226 1.23 -27.00 4.18
CA LYS A 226 0.81 -27.36 5.54
C LYS A 226 1.54 -26.57 6.61
N THR A 227 2.74 -26.06 6.33
CA THR A 227 3.56 -25.43 7.37
C THR A 227 4.25 -24.19 6.83
N LEU A 228 4.27 -23.14 7.65
CA LEU A 228 5.10 -21.96 7.45
C LEU A 228 6.25 -21.97 8.43
N THR A 229 7.46 -21.61 7.99
CA THR A 229 8.58 -21.31 8.88
C THR A 229 9.10 -19.93 8.53
N GLY A 230 9.20 -19.06 9.53
CA GLY A 230 9.49 -17.65 9.31
C GLY A 230 10.48 -17.05 10.31
N THR A 231 11.12 -15.99 9.86
CA THR A 231 11.80 -15.01 10.72
C THR A 231 11.17 -13.66 10.45
N GLU A 232 10.82 -12.96 11.52
CA GLU A 232 10.30 -11.61 11.46
C GLU A 232 11.16 -10.69 12.31
N THR A 233 11.33 -9.47 11.84
CA THR A 233 11.80 -8.35 12.64
C THR A 233 10.73 -7.26 12.64
N ILE A 234 10.21 -6.94 13.82
CA ILE A 234 9.35 -5.79 14.03
C ILE A 234 10.14 -4.62 14.64
N LYS A 235 9.99 -3.44 14.05
CA LYS A 235 10.39 -2.15 14.62
C LYS A 235 9.14 -1.42 15.09
N TRP A 236 8.94 -1.38 16.40
CA TRP A 236 7.80 -0.75 17.04
C TRP A 236 8.20 0.58 17.69
N LYS A 237 7.46 1.64 17.37
CA LYS A 237 7.61 2.96 17.98
C LYS A 237 6.59 3.12 19.11
N ASN A 238 7.03 3.53 20.30
CA ASN A 238 6.14 3.74 21.43
C ASN A 238 5.23 4.97 21.22
N PRO A 239 3.91 4.81 21.01
CA PRO A 239 3.00 5.93 20.86
C PRO A 239 2.52 6.49 22.21
N ALA A 240 2.84 5.84 23.33
CA ALA A 240 2.42 6.23 24.66
C ALA A 240 3.05 7.56 25.09
N LYS A 241 2.35 8.27 25.98
CA LYS A 241 2.90 9.47 26.65
C LYS A 241 3.94 9.10 27.71
N GLY A 242 3.96 7.85 28.15
CA GLY A 242 4.87 7.31 29.17
C GLY A 242 5.77 6.19 28.65
N PRO A 243 6.75 5.75 29.46
CA PRO A 243 7.59 4.61 29.11
C PRO A 243 6.79 3.29 29.14
N VAL A 244 7.09 2.40 28.21
CA VAL A 244 6.47 1.05 28.10
C VAL A 244 7.50 -0.03 28.43
N LYS A 245 7.12 -1.04 29.22
CA LYS A 245 8.01 -2.13 29.67
C LYS A 245 7.55 -3.53 29.24
N GLU A 246 6.46 -3.61 28.52
CA GLU A 246 5.88 -4.88 28.08
C GLU A 246 5.29 -4.68 26.68
N LEU A 247 5.39 -5.71 25.84
CA LEU A 247 4.77 -5.74 24.52
C LEU A 247 3.74 -6.87 24.48
N TYR A 248 2.73 -6.72 23.63
CA TYR A 248 1.72 -7.76 23.42
C TYR A 248 1.61 -8.10 21.94
N PHE A 249 1.53 -9.39 21.63
CA PHE A 249 1.42 -9.92 20.28
C PHE A 249 0.19 -10.81 20.15
N HIS A 250 -0.58 -10.60 19.08
CA HIS A 250 -1.59 -11.51 18.62
C HIS A 250 -0.94 -12.74 17.95
N MET A 251 -1.31 -13.90 18.46
CA MET A 251 -0.89 -15.24 18.04
C MET A 251 -2.09 -15.99 17.47
N TYR A 252 -2.84 -15.33 16.59
CA TYR A 252 -4.14 -15.80 16.09
C TYR A 252 -4.17 -17.20 15.46
N PRO A 253 -3.09 -17.76 14.87
CA PRO A 253 -3.10 -19.17 14.46
C PRO A 253 -3.38 -20.13 15.62
N ASN A 254 -3.09 -19.77 16.87
CA ASN A 254 -3.42 -20.57 18.05
C ASN A 254 -4.92 -20.68 18.31
N ALA A 255 -5.76 -19.84 17.70
CA ALA A 255 -7.22 -20.00 17.77
C ALA A 255 -7.67 -21.35 17.20
N PHE A 256 -6.86 -21.97 16.33
CA PHE A 256 -7.12 -23.25 15.70
C PHE A 256 -6.42 -24.43 16.41
N GLU A 257 -5.79 -24.22 17.58
CA GLU A 257 -4.94 -25.25 18.21
C GLU A 257 -5.77 -26.37 18.84
N SER A 258 -7.00 -26.06 19.26
CA SER A 258 -7.93 -27.01 19.82
C SER A 258 -9.36 -26.48 19.72
N THR A 259 -10.35 -27.33 19.96
CA THR A 259 -11.76 -26.91 20.01
C THR A 259 -12.16 -26.25 21.33
N ASN A 260 -11.21 -26.06 22.25
CA ASN A 260 -11.42 -25.42 23.55
C ASN A 260 -11.00 -23.95 23.56
N THR A 261 -10.42 -23.45 22.48
CA THR A 261 -10.09 -22.01 22.33
C THR A 261 -11.37 -21.17 22.36
N THR A 262 -11.24 -19.88 22.67
CA THR A 262 -12.37 -18.97 22.74
C THR A 262 -13.08 -18.88 21.40
N PHE A 263 -12.31 -18.71 20.32
CA PHE A 263 -12.79 -18.79 18.95
C PHE A 263 -13.64 -20.04 18.69
N TRP A 264 -13.12 -21.25 18.95
CA TRP A 264 -13.85 -22.47 18.60
C TRP A 264 -15.08 -22.69 19.46
N LYS A 265 -15.05 -22.34 20.74
CA LYS A 265 -16.23 -22.46 21.61
C LYS A 265 -17.39 -21.61 21.10
N GLU A 266 -17.11 -20.40 20.65
CA GLU A 266 -18.11 -19.52 20.03
C GLU A 266 -18.60 -20.08 18.68
N ARG A 267 -17.70 -20.55 17.82
CA ARG A 267 -18.07 -21.15 16.53
C ARG A 267 -18.97 -22.37 16.69
N LEU A 268 -18.68 -23.22 17.67
CA LEU A 268 -19.49 -24.40 17.97
C LEU A 268 -20.86 -24.01 18.54
N ALA A 269 -20.93 -22.96 19.36
CA ALA A 269 -22.21 -22.41 19.83
C ALA A 269 -23.08 -21.88 18.68
N ASP A 270 -22.45 -21.35 17.63
CA ASP A 270 -23.10 -20.93 16.38
C ASP A 270 -23.46 -22.09 15.42
N GLY A 271 -23.24 -23.34 15.85
CA GLY A 271 -23.64 -24.53 15.10
C GLY A 271 -22.68 -24.94 13.98
N PHE A 272 -21.45 -24.41 13.96
CA PHE A 272 -20.44 -24.86 13.00
C PHE A 272 -19.94 -26.27 13.34
N PRO A 273 -19.59 -27.09 12.33
CA PRO A 273 -19.10 -28.43 12.57
C PRO A 273 -17.73 -28.39 13.26
N LYS A 274 -17.54 -29.32 14.21
CA LYS A 274 -16.26 -29.52 14.88
C LYS A 274 -15.22 -30.06 13.89
N PRO A 275 -13.95 -29.61 13.96
CA PRO A 275 -12.82 -30.30 13.35
C PRO A 275 -12.80 -31.78 13.78
N THR A 276 -12.53 -32.68 12.85
CA THR A 276 -12.62 -34.13 13.09
C THR A 276 -11.28 -34.85 13.00
N LEU A 277 -10.31 -34.26 12.31
CA LEU A 277 -8.98 -34.82 12.09
C LEU A 277 -7.91 -33.92 12.74
N PRO A 278 -6.77 -34.47 13.21
CA PRO A 278 -5.65 -33.67 13.70
C PRO A 278 -5.14 -32.65 12.67
N ASP A 279 -5.11 -33.03 11.38
CA ASP A 279 -4.72 -32.16 10.26
C ASP A 279 -5.72 -30.99 10.02
N ASP A 280 -6.88 -30.99 10.69
CA ASP A 280 -7.83 -29.86 10.64
C ASP A 280 -7.40 -28.71 11.58
N LEU A 281 -6.46 -28.95 12.51
CA LEU A 281 -6.02 -27.99 13.51
C LEU A 281 -4.76 -27.24 13.07
N GLY A 282 -4.53 -26.07 13.66
CA GLY A 282 -3.41 -25.19 13.36
C GLY A 282 -2.89 -24.48 14.60
N ASN A 283 -1.68 -23.96 14.55
CA ASN A 283 -1.09 -23.19 15.65
C ASN A 283 0.12 -22.40 15.17
N ILE A 284 0.62 -21.50 16.01
CA ILE A 284 1.87 -20.80 15.83
C ILE A 284 2.75 -20.96 17.08
N GLN A 285 4.05 -21.13 16.86
CA GLN A 285 5.04 -21.20 17.93
C GLN A 285 6.19 -20.24 17.63
N ILE A 286 6.64 -19.53 18.66
CA ILE A 286 7.87 -18.73 18.62
C ILE A 286 8.97 -19.56 19.27
N SER A 287 9.98 -19.93 18.49
CA SER A 287 11.13 -20.70 18.98
C SER A 287 12.22 -19.80 19.56
N ARG A 288 12.32 -18.56 19.07
CA ARG A 288 13.29 -17.57 19.52
C ARG A 288 12.72 -16.17 19.42
N MET A 289 12.93 -15.35 20.44
CA MET A 289 12.63 -13.91 20.43
C MET A 289 13.77 -13.15 21.07
N GLU A 290 14.23 -12.06 20.45
CA GLU A 290 15.33 -11.26 20.98
C GLU A 290 15.26 -9.77 20.60
N THR A 291 15.92 -8.92 21.41
CA THR A 291 16.14 -7.50 21.09
C THR A 291 17.27 -7.32 20.08
N GLU A 292 17.38 -6.13 19.48
CA GLU A 292 18.51 -5.78 18.60
C GLU A 292 19.88 -5.88 19.31
N GLN A 293 19.90 -5.70 20.63
CA GLN A 293 21.09 -5.84 21.47
C GLN A 293 21.42 -7.30 21.81
N GLY A 294 20.61 -8.27 21.38
CA GLY A 294 20.83 -9.71 21.53
C GLY A 294 20.29 -10.31 22.84
N GLU A 295 19.51 -9.56 23.62
CA GLU A 295 18.88 -10.09 24.83
C GLU A 295 17.76 -11.07 24.46
N GLN A 296 17.79 -12.27 25.04
CA GLN A 296 16.78 -13.30 24.80
C GLN A 296 15.49 -13.00 25.58
N LEU A 297 14.35 -13.04 24.89
CA LEU A 297 13.01 -12.76 25.44
C LEU A 297 12.11 -14.01 25.47
N THR A 298 12.52 -15.14 24.90
CA THR A 298 11.69 -16.35 24.84
C THR A 298 11.20 -16.81 26.22
N SER A 299 12.01 -16.68 27.27
CA SER A 299 11.61 -17.01 28.65
C SER A 299 10.75 -15.95 29.34
N HIS A 300 10.51 -14.80 28.70
CA HIS A 300 9.66 -13.71 29.20
C HIS A 300 8.25 -13.76 28.61
N MET A 301 7.99 -14.73 27.73
CA MET A 301 6.71 -14.88 27.04
C MET A 301 5.67 -15.50 27.99
N GLN A 302 4.50 -14.87 28.09
CA GLN A 302 3.35 -15.38 28.84
C GLN A 302 2.06 -15.18 28.04
N PHE A 303 1.29 -16.25 27.83
CA PHE A 303 -0.06 -16.13 27.27
C PHE A 303 -1.03 -15.56 28.30
N VAL A 304 -1.90 -14.65 27.88
CA VAL A 304 -2.87 -13.94 28.74
C VAL A 304 -4.25 -13.94 28.09
N GLN A 305 -5.31 -13.94 28.92
CA GLN A 305 -6.70 -14.11 28.47
C GLN A 305 -7.62 -13.11 29.19
N PRO A 306 -7.53 -11.81 28.87
CA PRO A 306 -8.24 -10.77 29.61
C PRO A 306 -9.75 -10.73 29.34
N ASP A 307 -10.23 -11.31 28.22
CA ASP A 307 -11.64 -11.22 27.85
C ASP A 307 -12.51 -12.23 28.61
N ASP A 308 -12.04 -13.47 28.76
CA ASP A 308 -12.83 -14.57 29.34
C ASP A 308 -12.07 -15.49 30.31
N GLY A 309 -10.76 -15.29 30.49
CA GLY A 309 -9.92 -16.12 31.37
C GLY A 309 -9.69 -17.55 30.87
N ASN A 310 -10.06 -17.88 29.62
CA ASN A 310 -9.98 -19.22 29.07
C ASN A 310 -8.53 -19.68 28.85
N GLN A 311 -7.95 -20.39 29.82
CA GLN A 311 -6.54 -20.84 29.79
C GLN A 311 -6.18 -21.74 28.60
N GLU A 312 -7.17 -22.28 27.88
CA GLU A 312 -6.98 -23.05 26.64
C GLU A 312 -6.81 -22.15 25.40
N ASP A 313 -6.91 -20.83 25.54
CA ASP A 313 -6.70 -19.87 24.47
C ASP A 313 -5.33 -19.20 24.58
N ARG A 314 -4.50 -19.40 23.54
CA ARG A 314 -3.14 -18.84 23.46
C ARG A 314 -3.00 -17.83 22.33
N THR A 315 -4.06 -17.08 22.03
CA THR A 315 -4.09 -16.11 20.92
C THR A 315 -3.50 -14.74 21.28
N LEU A 316 -3.15 -14.51 22.55
CA LEU A 316 -2.54 -13.26 23.00
C LEU A 316 -1.33 -13.54 23.89
N LEU A 317 -0.19 -13.01 23.46
CA LEU A 317 1.11 -13.20 24.10
C LEU A 317 1.61 -11.88 24.69
N LYS A 318 1.87 -11.87 25.99
CA LYS A 318 2.60 -10.82 26.68
C LYS A 318 4.10 -11.13 26.69
N VAL A 319 4.94 -10.09 26.55
CA VAL A 319 6.40 -10.18 26.64
C VAL A 319 6.93 -9.05 27.53
N ASP A 320 7.55 -9.39 28.66
CA ASP A 320 8.22 -8.42 29.52
C ASP A 320 9.58 -8.01 28.95
N LEU A 321 9.84 -6.69 28.87
CA LEU A 321 11.09 -6.13 28.35
C LEU A 321 12.12 -5.93 29.47
N PRO A 322 13.43 -6.16 29.19
CA PRO A 322 14.51 -5.95 30.13
C PRO A 322 14.74 -4.47 30.46
N TYR A 323 14.34 -3.56 29.57
CA TYR A 323 14.37 -2.11 29.74
C TYR A 323 13.09 -1.46 29.22
N THR A 324 12.86 -0.20 29.59
CA THR A 324 11.70 0.56 29.12
C THR A 324 11.96 1.22 27.77
N VAL A 325 10.94 1.25 26.91
CA VAL A 325 10.92 2.05 25.69
C VAL A 325 10.34 3.42 26.05
N PRO A 326 11.11 4.54 25.95
CA PRO A 326 10.59 5.87 26.28
C PRO A 326 9.53 6.32 25.26
N PRO A 327 8.71 7.35 25.56
CA PRO A 327 7.80 7.97 24.59
C PRO A 327 8.53 8.34 23.30
N GLU A 328 7.91 8.07 22.14
CA GLU A 328 8.51 8.24 20.80
C GLU A 328 9.77 7.40 20.54
N GLY A 329 10.27 6.67 21.55
CA GLY A 329 11.35 5.71 21.43
C GLY A 329 10.94 4.52 20.57
N THR A 330 11.93 3.77 20.11
CA THR A 330 11.71 2.61 19.26
C THR A 330 12.41 1.39 19.84
N ILE A 331 11.79 0.23 19.69
CA ILE A 331 12.41 -1.07 19.95
C ILE A 331 12.30 -1.94 18.70
N LYS A 332 13.30 -2.79 18.51
CA LYS A 332 13.33 -3.77 17.45
C LYS A 332 13.41 -5.17 18.06
N ILE A 333 12.46 -6.02 17.69
CA ILE A 333 12.34 -7.40 18.16
C ILE A 333 12.46 -8.32 16.96
N THR A 334 13.33 -9.32 17.05
CA THR A 334 13.44 -10.38 16.04
C THR A 334 12.85 -11.67 16.61
N MET A 335 12.00 -12.33 15.82
CA MET A 335 11.29 -13.55 16.16
C MET A 335 11.54 -14.63 15.12
N GLN A 336 11.81 -15.85 15.56
CA GLN A 336 11.74 -17.05 14.73
C GLN A 336 10.48 -17.81 15.10
N PHE A 337 9.67 -18.17 14.10
CA PHE A 337 8.39 -18.81 14.33
C PHE A 337 8.08 -19.89 13.30
N SER A 338 7.16 -20.78 13.66
CA SER A 338 6.57 -21.77 12.76
C SER A 338 5.06 -21.79 12.93
N VAL A 339 4.34 -22.00 11.83
CA VAL A 339 2.88 -22.10 11.80
C VAL A 339 2.48 -23.44 11.22
N GLN A 340 1.69 -24.21 11.96
CA GLN A 340 0.92 -25.30 11.39
C GLN A 340 -0.34 -24.70 10.79
N LEU A 341 -0.47 -24.77 9.46
CA LEU A 341 -1.68 -24.32 8.77
C LEU A 341 -2.77 -25.37 9.00
N PRO A 342 -3.97 -24.96 9.43
CA PRO A 342 -5.11 -25.88 9.54
C PRO A 342 -5.68 -26.19 8.15
N GLN A 343 -6.58 -27.19 8.08
CA GLN A 343 -7.59 -27.14 7.02
C GLN A 343 -8.26 -25.78 7.01
N LEU A 344 -8.53 -25.25 5.82
CA LEU A 344 -8.94 -23.86 5.67
C LEU A 344 -10.17 -23.51 6.52
N HIS A 345 -9.94 -22.70 7.55
CA HIS A 345 -10.94 -22.15 8.46
C HIS A 345 -10.74 -20.64 8.57
N ARG A 346 -11.82 -19.88 8.34
CA ARG A 346 -11.87 -18.42 8.52
C ARG A 346 -10.60 -17.68 8.02
N ARG A 347 -10.34 -17.82 6.72
CA ARG A 347 -9.26 -17.15 5.97
C ARG A 347 -7.83 -17.47 6.41
N MET A 348 -7.63 -18.58 7.12
CA MET A 348 -6.31 -19.16 7.37
C MET A 348 -6.32 -20.67 7.15
N GLY A 349 -5.30 -21.17 6.45
CA GLY A 349 -5.10 -22.59 6.24
C GLY A 349 -4.96 -22.95 4.77
N HIS A 350 -5.13 -24.24 4.48
CA HIS A 350 -4.92 -24.79 3.15
C HIS A 350 -6.04 -25.73 2.73
N THR A 351 -6.17 -25.94 1.42
CA THR A 351 -7.01 -26.97 0.81
C THR A 351 -6.47 -27.34 -0.56
N ASP A 352 -6.31 -28.63 -0.83
CA ASP A 352 -5.56 -29.12 -2.01
C ASP A 352 -4.21 -28.38 -2.12
N GLU A 353 -3.93 -27.74 -3.27
CA GLU A 353 -2.74 -26.91 -3.56
C GLU A 353 -3.00 -25.39 -3.39
N PHE A 354 -4.00 -25.00 -2.60
CA PHE A 354 -4.31 -23.60 -2.31
C PHE A 354 -4.04 -23.31 -0.84
N VAL A 355 -3.28 -22.24 -0.58
CA VAL A 355 -3.08 -21.67 0.75
C VAL A 355 -3.68 -20.28 0.82
N MET A 356 -4.32 -19.99 1.95
CA MET A 356 -4.65 -18.64 2.38
C MET A 356 -3.96 -18.40 3.72
N ALA A 357 -3.02 -17.46 3.75
CA ALA A 357 -2.29 -17.05 4.93
C ALA A 357 -2.81 -15.66 5.35
N GLY A 358 -3.89 -15.65 6.14
CA GLY A 358 -4.36 -14.48 6.85
C GLY A 358 -4.03 -14.58 8.34
N GLN A 359 -3.56 -13.51 8.99
CA GLN A 359 -3.15 -13.53 10.41
C GLN A 359 -2.08 -14.57 10.78
N TRP A 360 -1.18 -14.86 9.84
CA TRP A 360 -0.27 -16.00 9.90
C TRP A 360 1.04 -15.73 10.66
N PHE A 361 1.28 -14.51 11.13
CA PHE A 361 2.52 -14.09 11.78
C PHE A 361 2.24 -13.49 13.18
N PRO A 362 3.23 -13.45 14.09
CA PRO A 362 3.10 -12.74 15.36
C PRO A 362 2.88 -11.25 15.12
N LYS A 363 1.69 -10.73 15.38
CA LYS A 363 1.36 -9.32 15.09
C LYS A 363 1.28 -8.52 16.38
N ILE A 364 1.94 -7.37 16.47
CA ILE A 364 1.85 -6.55 17.69
C ILE A 364 0.42 -6.02 17.87
N ALA A 365 -0.06 -6.03 19.11
CA ALA A 365 -1.31 -5.39 19.50
C ALA A 365 -1.18 -3.86 19.40
N VAL A 366 -2.31 -3.17 19.22
CA VAL A 366 -2.31 -1.69 19.20
C VAL A 366 -2.14 -1.16 20.62
N TYR A 367 -1.27 -0.16 20.80
CA TYR A 367 -1.23 0.63 22.03
C TYR A 367 -1.95 1.96 21.79
N GLU A 368 -3.00 2.21 22.56
CA GLU A 368 -3.82 3.41 22.42
C GLU A 368 -3.55 4.40 23.55
N PRO A 369 -2.98 5.57 23.26
CA PRO A 369 -2.86 6.63 24.25
C PRO A 369 -4.24 7.16 24.70
N SER A 370 -4.32 7.66 25.92
CA SER A 370 -5.49 8.35 26.45
C SER A 370 -5.97 9.45 25.49
N GLY A 371 -7.26 9.42 25.19
CA GLY A 371 -7.94 10.26 24.20
C GLY A 371 -8.28 9.54 22.89
N THR A 372 -7.52 8.49 22.53
CA THR A 372 -7.77 7.69 21.31
C THR A 372 -9.13 7.01 21.41
N ARG A 373 -10.02 7.25 20.43
CA ARG A 373 -11.41 6.74 20.40
C ARG A 373 -12.21 6.97 21.70
N GLY A 374 -11.83 7.98 22.49
CA GLY A 374 -12.48 8.28 23.78
C GLY A 374 -11.96 7.49 24.99
N ARG A 375 -10.83 6.77 24.89
CA ARG A 375 -10.20 6.10 26.03
C ARG A 375 -9.76 7.10 27.09
N MET A 376 -10.02 6.77 28.35
CA MET A 376 -9.64 7.61 29.49
C MET A 376 -8.17 7.46 29.90
N THR A 377 -7.63 6.25 29.76
CA THR A 377 -6.24 5.91 30.11
C THR A 377 -5.54 5.27 28.93
N ASP A 378 -4.22 5.44 28.88
CA ASP A 378 -3.39 4.70 27.95
C ASP A 378 -3.55 3.18 28.18
N GLY A 379 -3.45 2.37 27.13
CA GLY A 379 -3.43 0.92 27.28
C GLY A 379 -3.32 0.16 25.97
N TRP A 380 -2.97 -1.11 26.09
CA TRP A 380 -2.98 -2.05 24.98
C TRP A 380 -4.40 -2.50 24.64
N HIS A 381 -4.63 -2.76 23.36
CA HIS A 381 -5.82 -3.44 22.84
C HIS A 381 -5.59 -4.95 22.91
N LEU A 382 -6.15 -5.59 23.92
CA LEU A 382 -5.76 -6.93 24.36
C LEU A 382 -6.82 -8.00 24.11
N HIS A 383 -7.49 -7.97 22.96
CA HIS A 383 -8.54 -8.95 22.69
C HIS A 383 -8.01 -10.28 22.14
N GLN A 384 -8.53 -11.38 22.69
CA GLN A 384 -8.38 -12.75 22.16
C GLN A 384 -9.02 -12.86 20.78
N PHE A 385 -8.73 -13.93 20.03
CA PHE A 385 -9.41 -14.14 18.75
C PHE A 385 -10.84 -14.65 18.98
N HIS A 386 -11.84 -13.81 18.68
CA HIS A 386 -13.25 -14.14 18.80
C HIS A 386 -13.88 -14.49 17.44
N ALA A 387 -14.92 -15.31 17.41
CA ALA A 387 -15.56 -15.86 16.21
C ALA A 387 -16.24 -14.85 15.29
N ASN A 388 -16.58 -13.67 15.81
CA ASN A 388 -17.21 -12.58 15.07
C ASN A 388 -16.31 -11.35 14.96
N SER A 389 -15.11 -11.35 15.55
CA SER A 389 -14.17 -10.23 15.43
C SER A 389 -13.39 -10.31 14.13
N GLN A 390 -13.16 -9.18 13.49
CA GLN A 390 -12.16 -9.05 12.45
C GLN A 390 -10.82 -8.67 13.10
N PHE A 391 -10.09 -7.64 12.64
CA PHE A 391 -8.74 -7.34 13.11
C PHE A 391 -8.50 -5.85 13.40
N TYR A 392 -7.68 -5.53 14.38
CA TYR A 392 -7.31 -4.15 14.69
C TYR A 392 -5.79 -4.07 14.85
N ALA A 393 -5.16 -3.15 14.13
CA ALA A 393 -3.71 -3.08 14.03
C ALA A 393 -3.22 -1.66 13.70
N ASP A 394 -1.97 -1.39 14.06
CA ASP A 394 -1.30 -0.14 13.76
C ASP A 394 -0.85 -0.08 12.30
N PHE A 395 -0.86 1.12 11.72
CA PHE A 395 -0.26 1.35 10.41
C PHE A 395 1.25 1.15 10.45
N GLY A 396 1.77 0.66 9.34
CA GLY A 396 3.12 0.17 9.24
C GLY A 396 3.65 0.09 7.81
N GLU A 397 4.87 -0.40 7.72
CA GLU A 397 5.49 -0.85 6.49
C GLU A 397 5.75 -2.36 6.59
N TYR A 398 5.50 -3.08 5.51
CA TYR A 398 5.71 -4.51 5.41
C TYR A 398 6.63 -4.80 4.22
N ASP A 399 7.83 -5.25 4.52
CA ASP A 399 8.74 -5.87 3.55
C ASP A 399 8.72 -7.37 3.78
N VAL A 400 8.10 -8.11 2.85
CA VAL A 400 7.85 -9.54 3.03
C VAL A 400 8.48 -10.32 1.89
N SER A 401 9.24 -11.34 2.23
CA SER A 401 9.70 -12.35 1.27
C SER A 401 9.08 -13.70 1.57
N ILE A 402 8.55 -14.34 0.53
CA ILE A 402 7.79 -15.58 0.62
C ILE A 402 8.44 -16.60 -0.31
N ASP A 403 8.97 -17.69 0.26
CA ASP A 403 9.45 -18.85 -0.51
C ASP A 403 8.28 -19.83 -0.71
N CYS A 404 7.88 -20.02 -1.97
CA CYS A 404 6.82 -20.93 -2.39
C CYS A 404 7.33 -21.94 -3.42
N PRO A 405 6.63 -23.07 -3.63
CA PRO A 405 6.78 -23.88 -4.84
C PRO A 405 6.84 -23.02 -6.11
N ALA A 406 7.80 -23.27 -7.00
CA ALA A 406 8.00 -22.46 -8.20
C ALA A 406 6.82 -22.49 -9.20
N SER A 407 5.89 -23.45 -9.04
CA SER A 407 4.65 -23.53 -9.78
C SER A 407 3.57 -22.57 -9.29
N ASP A 408 3.70 -22.03 -8.08
CA ASP A 408 2.67 -21.21 -7.48
C ASP A 408 2.62 -19.81 -8.10
N ILE A 409 1.40 -19.33 -8.25
CA ILE A 409 1.14 -17.90 -8.44
C ILE A 409 0.79 -17.34 -7.07
N VAL A 410 1.50 -16.30 -6.65
CA VAL A 410 1.38 -15.70 -5.32
C VAL A 410 0.66 -14.36 -5.41
N ALA A 411 -0.40 -14.20 -4.62
CA ALA A 411 -1.13 -12.97 -4.43
C ALA A 411 -0.90 -12.47 -3.00
N ALA A 412 -0.54 -11.21 -2.82
CA ALA A 412 -0.30 -10.66 -1.48
C ALA A 412 -0.76 -9.20 -1.37
N THR A 413 -0.89 -8.74 -0.12
CA THR A 413 -0.91 -7.33 0.25
C THR A 413 0.33 -6.63 -0.31
N GLY A 414 0.14 -5.43 -0.83
CA GLY A 414 1.19 -4.58 -1.40
C GLY A 414 1.44 -4.85 -2.87
N SER A 415 2.65 -4.52 -3.29
CA SER A 415 3.13 -4.76 -4.65
C SER A 415 4.30 -5.73 -4.62
N GLU A 416 4.29 -6.67 -5.56
CA GLU A 416 5.46 -7.52 -5.82
C GLU A 416 6.56 -6.66 -6.45
N VAL A 417 7.70 -6.60 -5.77
CA VAL A 417 8.91 -5.89 -6.21
C VAL A 417 9.72 -6.77 -7.15
N SER A 418 9.85 -8.06 -6.83
CA SER A 418 10.51 -9.05 -7.70
C SER A 418 10.16 -10.47 -7.29
N ALA A 419 10.33 -11.41 -8.21
CA ALA A 419 10.33 -12.85 -7.93
C ALA A 419 11.62 -13.47 -8.47
N LYS A 420 12.25 -14.38 -7.71
CA LYS A 420 13.51 -15.02 -8.10
C LYS A 420 13.49 -16.51 -7.77
N PRO A 421 13.89 -17.41 -8.69
CA PRO A 421 14.00 -18.83 -8.38
C PRO A 421 15.11 -19.07 -7.34
N ILE A 422 14.85 -19.97 -6.38
CA ILE A 422 15.81 -20.50 -5.41
C ILE A 422 15.93 -22.00 -5.66
N GLY A 423 16.93 -22.39 -6.45
CA GLY A 423 17.02 -23.77 -6.94
C GLY A 423 15.98 -24.05 -8.02
N ARG A 424 15.56 -25.32 -8.15
CA ARG A 424 14.67 -25.77 -9.24
C ARG A 424 13.18 -25.65 -8.90
N ASP A 425 12.83 -25.93 -7.65
CA ASP A 425 11.43 -26.19 -7.26
C ASP A 425 10.84 -25.10 -6.37
N ILE A 426 11.60 -24.06 -6.02
CA ILE A 426 11.19 -22.96 -5.14
C ILE A 426 11.42 -21.62 -5.84
N ALA A 427 10.51 -20.67 -5.64
CA ALA A 427 10.69 -19.26 -5.98
C ALA A 427 10.48 -18.38 -4.74
N ARG A 428 11.30 -17.35 -4.60
CA ARG A 428 11.16 -16.29 -3.60
C ARG A 428 10.50 -15.08 -4.22
N HIS A 429 9.35 -14.72 -3.67
CA HIS A 429 8.59 -13.53 -4.03
C HIS A 429 8.85 -12.44 -3.00
N TYR A 430 9.14 -11.23 -3.45
CA TYR A 430 9.40 -10.07 -2.61
C TYR A 430 8.26 -9.07 -2.76
N PHE A 431 7.59 -8.74 -1.66
CA PHE A 431 6.49 -7.80 -1.59
C PHE A 431 6.82 -6.62 -0.69
N HIS A 432 6.30 -5.45 -1.05
CA HIS A 432 6.38 -4.24 -0.26
C HIS A 432 4.99 -3.60 -0.11
N ALA A 433 4.63 -3.26 1.12
CA ALA A 433 3.40 -2.55 1.45
C ALA A 433 3.63 -1.50 2.55
N GLY A 434 3.73 -0.23 2.17
CA GLY A 434 3.76 0.90 3.11
C GLY A 434 2.38 1.44 3.50
N ASP A 435 2.28 2.04 4.69
CA ASP A 435 1.08 2.70 5.22
C ASP A 435 -0.16 1.80 5.25
N VAL A 436 0.03 0.49 5.47
CA VAL A 436 -1.03 -0.50 5.69
C VAL A 436 -0.95 -1.04 7.12
N HIS A 437 -2.03 -1.63 7.63
CA HIS A 437 -2.07 -2.15 9.01
C HIS A 437 -2.06 -3.68 9.10
N ASP A 438 -2.04 -4.41 7.99
CA ASP A 438 -2.02 -5.87 7.99
C ASP A 438 -1.35 -6.44 6.74
N PHE A 439 -1.00 -7.72 6.75
CA PHE A 439 -0.42 -8.39 5.59
C PHE A 439 -0.95 -9.82 5.44
N ALA A 440 -1.61 -10.09 4.32
CA ALA A 440 -2.07 -11.42 3.95
C ALA A 440 -1.57 -11.83 2.57
N TRP A 441 -1.55 -13.13 2.32
CA TRP A 441 -1.22 -13.67 1.01
C TRP A 441 -1.93 -15.00 0.76
N ALA A 442 -2.00 -15.37 -0.52
CA ALA A 442 -2.47 -16.66 -0.98
C ALA A 442 -1.55 -17.16 -2.10
N ALA A 443 -1.46 -18.47 -2.24
CA ALA A 443 -0.73 -19.10 -3.33
C ALA A 443 -1.49 -20.31 -3.85
N SER A 444 -1.41 -20.51 -5.16
CA SER A 444 -1.86 -21.74 -5.80
C SER A 444 -1.24 -21.89 -7.19
N PRO A 445 -0.91 -23.11 -7.64
CA PRO A 445 -0.47 -23.33 -9.01
C PRO A 445 -1.63 -23.24 -10.02
N ASN A 446 -2.87 -23.25 -9.52
CA ASN A 446 -4.07 -23.30 -10.36
C ASN A 446 -4.67 -21.92 -10.64
N PHE A 447 -4.12 -20.84 -10.06
CA PHE A 447 -4.68 -19.51 -10.32
C PHE A 447 -4.56 -19.12 -11.79
N MET A 448 -5.60 -18.46 -12.28
CA MET A 448 -5.51 -17.69 -13.51
C MET A 448 -5.25 -16.23 -13.15
N PHE A 449 -4.07 -15.74 -13.51
CA PHE A 449 -3.66 -14.35 -13.27
C PHE A 449 -4.08 -13.42 -14.41
N SER A 450 -4.49 -12.21 -14.06
CA SER A 450 -4.73 -11.12 -14.99
C SER A 450 -4.59 -9.78 -14.29
N GLU A 451 -4.13 -8.76 -14.99
CA GLU A 451 -4.09 -7.40 -14.46
C GLU A 451 -4.62 -6.37 -15.45
N ALA A 452 -5.14 -5.27 -14.93
CA ALA A 452 -5.60 -4.13 -15.72
C ALA A 452 -5.46 -2.83 -14.91
N PRO A 453 -5.13 -1.69 -15.54
CA PRO A 453 -5.20 -0.41 -14.87
C PRO A 453 -6.66 -0.01 -14.58
N SER A 454 -6.86 0.71 -13.48
CA SER A 454 -8.08 1.46 -13.21
C SER A 454 -7.93 2.91 -13.72
N ASN A 455 -9.05 3.63 -13.81
CA ASN A 455 -9.05 5.07 -14.08
C ASN A 455 -8.45 5.90 -12.92
N SER A 456 -8.15 5.28 -11.77
CA SER A 456 -7.49 5.91 -10.62
C SER A 456 -5.96 5.76 -10.63
N GLY A 457 -5.38 5.07 -11.61
CA GLY A 457 -3.94 4.77 -11.64
C GLY A 457 -3.53 3.57 -10.80
N THR A 458 -4.49 2.89 -10.16
CA THR A 458 -4.27 1.64 -9.42
C THR A 458 -4.35 0.45 -10.37
N THR A 459 -3.37 -0.45 -10.33
CA THR A 459 -3.41 -1.70 -11.08
C THR A 459 -4.23 -2.74 -10.31
N ILE A 460 -5.35 -3.17 -10.91
CA ILE A 460 -6.15 -4.27 -10.38
C ILE A 460 -5.49 -5.58 -10.80
N LYS A 461 -5.13 -6.41 -9.83
CA LYS A 461 -4.56 -7.75 -10.04
C LYS A 461 -5.58 -8.79 -9.64
N LEU A 462 -5.90 -9.70 -10.54
CA LEU A 462 -6.97 -10.67 -10.37
C LEU A 462 -6.40 -12.09 -10.45
N TYR A 463 -6.66 -12.88 -9.41
CA TYR A 463 -6.24 -14.26 -9.25
C TYR A 463 -7.50 -15.12 -9.17
N LEU A 464 -7.85 -15.79 -10.27
CA LEU A 464 -9.11 -16.53 -10.39
C LEU A 464 -8.93 -18.02 -10.23
N ASP A 465 -9.93 -18.67 -9.63
CA ASP A 465 -10.18 -20.08 -9.89
C ASP A 465 -10.50 -20.28 -11.39
N PRO A 466 -9.96 -21.32 -12.06
CA PRO A 466 -10.21 -21.59 -13.47
C PRO A 466 -11.70 -21.69 -13.86
N LYS A 467 -12.57 -22.12 -12.94
CA LYS A 467 -14.02 -22.15 -13.16
C LYS A 467 -14.63 -20.76 -13.37
N HIS A 468 -13.96 -19.71 -12.93
CA HIS A 468 -14.41 -18.33 -13.08
C HIS A 468 -13.73 -17.59 -14.23
N ALA A 469 -12.98 -18.29 -15.09
CA ALA A 469 -12.28 -17.68 -16.23
C ALA A 469 -13.20 -16.83 -17.12
N HIS A 470 -14.42 -17.30 -17.39
CA HIS A 470 -15.41 -16.59 -18.21
C HIS A 470 -16.01 -15.36 -17.51
N LEU A 471 -15.87 -15.25 -16.18
CA LEU A 471 -16.36 -14.13 -15.37
C LEU A 471 -15.33 -13.01 -15.20
N LYS A 472 -14.11 -13.16 -15.74
CA LYS A 472 -13.01 -12.16 -15.61
C LYS A 472 -13.47 -10.73 -15.84
N SER A 473 -14.25 -10.47 -16.89
CA SER A 473 -14.72 -9.12 -17.21
C SER A 473 -15.66 -8.55 -16.13
N ARG A 474 -16.48 -9.38 -15.48
CA ARG A 474 -17.37 -8.95 -14.40
C ARG A 474 -16.57 -8.52 -13.16
N TYR A 475 -15.59 -9.34 -12.75
CA TYR A 475 -14.66 -9.00 -11.67
C TYR A 475 -13.94 -7.67 -11.93
N MET A 476 -13.35 -7.51 -13.12
CA MET A 476 -12.62 -6.30 -13.48
C MET A 476 -13.53 -5.07 -13.52
N GLN A 477 -14.71 -5.18 -14.12
CA GLN A 477 -15.66 -4.06 -14.19
C GLN A 477 -16.17 -3.64 -12.82
N ALA A 478 -16.49 -4.59 -11.94
CA ALA A 478 -16.84 -4.30 -10.56
C ALA A 478 -15.73 -3.54 -9.85
N ALA A 479 -14.50 -4.05 -9.92
CA ALA A 479 -13.36 -3.41 -9.28
C ALA A 479 -13.06 -2.01 -9.83
N GLN A 480 -13.11 -1.82 -11.15
CA GLN A 480 -12.91 -0.53 -11.80
C GLN A 480 -13.99 0.49 -11.39
N LYS A 481 -15.27 0.08 -11.38
CA LYS A 481 -16.39 0.94 -10.96
C LYS A 481 -16.28 1.29 -9.47
N SER A 482 -15.94 0.33 -8.61
CA SER A 482 -15.74 0.54 -7.17
C SER A 482 -14.61 1.52 -6.89
N LEU A 483 -13.41 1.30 -7.43
CA LEU A 483 -12.29 2.22 -7.25
C LEU A 483 -12.62 3.63 -7.78
N GLN A 484 -13.30 3.72 -8.93
CA GLN A 484 -13.69 5.01 -9.49
C GLN A 484 -14.71 5.74 -8.59
N LYS A 485 -15.79 5.08 -8.19
CA LYS A 485 -16.86 5.72 -7.41
C LYS A 485 -16.44 6.07 -5.99
N TYR A 486 -15.72 5.18 -5.30
CA TYR A 486 -15.24 5.50 -3.96
C TYR A 486 -14.17 6.61 -3.99
N ARG A 487 -13.39 6.70 -5.07
CA ARG A 487 -12.54 7.88 -5.31
C ARG A 487 -13.33 9.17 -5.46
N GLU A 488 -14.36 9.16 -6.30
CA GLU A 488 -15.23 10.32 -6.54
C GLU A 488 -15.97 10.76 -5.26
N TRP A 489 -16.43 9.80 -4.45
CA TRP A 489 -17.24 10.06 -3.27
C TRP A 489 -16.43 10.45 -2.04
N TYR A 490 -15.29 9.81 -1.80
CA TYR A 490 -14.57 9.92 -0.52
C TYR A 490 -13.21 10.59 -0.70
N GLY A 491 -12.35 10.05 -1.56
CA GLY A 491 -11.01 10.60 -1.79
C GLY A 491 -10.07 9.61 -2.49
N GLU A 492 -8.82 10.01 -2.67
CA GLU A 492 -7.85 9.20 -3.42
C GLU A 492 -7.55 7.85 -2.75
N TYR A 493 -7.46 6.79 -3.56
CA TYR A 493 -6.89 5.49 -3.17
C TYR A 493 -5.40 5.49 -3.51
N PRO A 494 -4.49 5.66 -2.53
CA PRO A 494 -3.09 6.00 -2.81
C PRO A 494 -2.20 4.79 -3.09
N TYR A 495 -2.78 3.59 -3.17
CA TYR A 495 -2.03 2.35 -3.37
C TYR A 495 -1.90 2.02 -4.87
N PRO A 496 -0.72 1.56 -5.30
CA PRO A 496 -0.43 1.29 -6.71
C PRO A 496 -1.12 0.04 -7.25
N SER A 497 -1.50 -0.90 -6.37
CA SER A 497 -2.19 -2.12 -6.75
C SER A 497 -3.25 -2.51 -5.74
N LEU A 498 -4.27 -3.21 -6.24
CA LEU A 498 -5.27 -3.93 -5.46
C LEU A 498 -5.34 -5.36 -5.99
N SER A 499 -5.02 -6.33 -5.14
CA SER A 499 -5.13 -7.75 -5.44
C SER A 499 -6.55 -8.24 -5.13
N ILE A 500 -7.12 -9.05 -6.03
CA ILE A 500 -8.44 -9.68 -5.87
C ILE A 500 -8.24 -11.17 -6.06
N ILE A 501 -8.47 -11.94 -5.01
CA ILE A 501 -8.41 -13.39 -5.04
C ILE A 501 -9.83 -13.93 -5.10
N ALA A 502 -10.16 -14.76 -6.09
CA ALA A 502 -11.34 -15.60 -6.06
C ALA A 502 -10.91 -16.99 -5.60
N PRO A 503 -11.16 -17.38 -4.33
CA PRO A 503 -10.70 -18.66 -3.82
C PRO A 503 -11.30 -19.83 -4.60
N PRO A 504 -10.63 -20.99 -4.65
CA PRO A 504 -11.20 -22.17 -5.26
C PRO A 504 -12.44 -22.65 -4.51
N ALA A 505 -13.27 -23.48 -5.14
CA ALA A 505 -14.54 -23.94 -4.56
C ALA A 505 -14.39 -24.57 -3.16
N LYS A 506 -13.36 -25.40 -2.95
CA LYS A 506 -13.04 -25.98 -1.63
C LYS A 506 -12.47 -24.94 -0.66
N GLY A 507 -11.92 -23.84 -1.19
CA GLY A 507 -11.40 -22.69 -0.47
C GLY A 507 -12.46 -21.71 0.04
N LYS A 508 -13.73 -22.10 0.14
CA LYS A 508 -14.85 -21.21 0.48
C LYS A 508 -14.72 -20.42 1.78
N HIS A 509 -13.95 -20.93 2.74
CA HIS A 509 -13.71 -20.23 4.01
C HIS A 509 -12.63 -19.15 3.92
N ALA A 510 -11.96 -18.97 2.77
CA ALA A 510 -11.02 -17.87 2.51
C ALA A 510 -11.67 -16.64 1.89
N GLY A 511 -12.92 -16.71 1.45
CA GLY A 511 -13.59 -15.60 0.77
C GLY A 511 -14.14 -14.55 1.73
N ARG A 512 -14.49 -13.39 1.15
CA ARG A 512 -15.13 -12.24 1.81
C ARG A 512 -14.30 -11.72 2.97
N MET A 513 -13.23 -11.01 2.61
CA MET A 513 -12.25 -10.47 3.54
C MET A 513 -11.46 -9.33 2.86
N GLN A 514 -11.23 -8.28 3.64
CA GLN A 514 -10.79 -6.97 3.19
C GLN A 514 -9.36 -6.57 3.58
N TYR A 515 -8.38 -7.47 3.50
CA TYR A 515 -6.99 -7.11 3.81
C TYR A 515 -6.54 -5.84 3.04
N PRO A 516 -5.66 -5.01 3.60
CA PRO A 516 -5.25 -3.80 2.93
C PRO A 516 -4.57 -4.16 1.61
N THR A 517 -5.02 -3.54 0.52
CA THR A 517 -4.60 -3.77 -0.88
C THR A 517 -4.80 -5.21 -1.40
N LEU A 518 -5.50 -6.07 -0.66
CA LEU A 518 -5.82 -7.43 -1.06
C LEU A 518 -7.21 -7.79 -0.56
N ILE A 519 -8.13 -8.08 -1.48
CA ILE A 519 -9.46 -8.56 -1.12
C ILE A 519 -9.66 -10.00 -1.57
N THR A 520 -10.54 -10.71 -0.87
CA THR A 520 -11.00 -12.03 -1.29
C THR A 520 -12.47 -11.97 -1.68
N ALA A 521 -12.78 -12.41 -2.89
CA ALA A 521 -14.14 -12.54 -3.37
C ALA A 521 -14.82 -13.79 -2.78
N SER A 522 -16.09 -14.00 -3.11
CA SER A 522 -16.71 -15.31 -2.89
C SER A 522 -15.98 -16.39 -3.69
N ALA A 523 -15.83 -17.57 -3.10
CA ALA A 523 -15.19 -18.70 -3.76
C ALA A 523 -15.99 -19.19 -4.98
N GLY A 524 -15.28 -19.85 -5.91
CA GLY A 524 -15.84 -20.37 -7.16
C GLY A 524 -16.73 -21.60 -7.02
N ILE A 525 -17.72 -21.54 -6.13
CA ILE A 525 -18.72 -22.60 -5.92
C ILE A 525 -19.77 -22.56 -7.04
N GLU A 526 -20.30 -21.37 -7.32
CA GLU A 526 -21.31 -21.14 -8.35
C GLU A 526 -20.64 -20.74 -9.66
N GLU A 527 -20.84 -21.51 -10.73
CA GLU A 527 -20.22 -21.23 -12.03
C GLU A 527 -20.71 -19.92 -12.66
N ASN A 528 -21.96 -19.54 -12.41
CA ASN A 528 -22.58 -18.31 -12.91
C ASN A 528 -23.34 -17.63 -11.77
N PRO A 529 -22.65 -16.94 -10.85
CA PRO A 529 -23.30 -16.22 -9.78
C PRO A 529 -24.11 -15.06 -10.35
N ASP A 530 -25.17 -14.68 -9.64
CA ASP A 530 -25.93 -13.46 -9.93
C ASP A 530 -25.08 -12.20 -9.61
N LEU A 531 -25.72 -11.04 -9.42
CA LEU A 531 -25.03 -9.80 -9.09
C LEU A 531 -24.37 -9.80 -7.70
N ASN A 532 -24.47 -10.90 -6.93
CA ASN A 532 -23.75 -11.06 -5.68
C ASN A 532 -22.22 -11.09 -5.88
N LEU A 533 -21.71 -11.42 -7.08
CA LEU A 533 -20.30 -11.29 -7.40
C LEU A 533 -19.85 -9.84 -7.31
N GLU A 534 -20.50 -8.96 -8.07
CA GLU A 534 -20.19 -7.53 -8.11
C GLU A 534 -20.42 -6.87 -6.76
N ARG A 535 -21.50 -7.27 -6.08
CA ARG A 535 -21.84 -6.83 -4.73
C ARG A 535 -20.71 -7.10 -3.73
N VAL A 536 -20.21 -8.33 -3.68
CA VAL A 536 -19.07 -8.68 -2.80
C VAL A 536 -17.83 -7.87 -3.18
N ILE A 537 -17.49 -7.78 -4.47
CA ILE A 537 -16.34 -6.95 -4.88
C ILE A 537 -16.52 -5.49 -4.44
N ALA A 538 -17.72 -4.93 -4.56
CA ALA A 538 -18.00 -3.57 -4.11
C ALA A 538 -17.82 -3.41 -2.59
N HIS A 539 -18.35 -4.34 -1.79
CA HIS A 539 -18.20 -4.36 -0.33
C HIS A 539 -16.74 -4.43 0.12
N GLU A 540 -15.99 -5.41 -0.40
CA GLU A 540 -14.59 -5.59 -0.02
C GLU A 540 -13.70 -4.41 -0.45
N ILE A 541 -14.03 -3.75 -1.57
CA ILE A 541 -13.32 -2.52 -1.99
C ILE A 541 -13.77 -1.32 -1.16
N ALA A 542 -15.01 -1.25 -0.69
CA ALA A 542 -15.45 -0.20 0.23
C ALA A 542 -14.65 -0.26 1.52
N HIS A 543 -14.33 -1.46 2.00
CA HIS A 543 -13.47 -1.64 3.16
C HIS A 543 -12.04 -1.09 2.97
N GLN A 544 -11.56 -0.95 1.74
CA GLN A 544 -10.25 -0.34 1.49
C GLN A 544 -10.22 1.14 1.91
N TYR A 545 -11.39 1.77 2.03
CA TYR A 545 -11.59 3.11 2.57
C TYR A 545 -11.98 3.05 4.05
N TRP A 546 -13.05 2.34 4.37
CA TRP A 546 -13.62 2.17 5.71
C TRP A 546 -13.02 0.91 6.33
N TYR A 547 -12.05 1.04 7.24
CA TYR A 547 -11.07 0.04 7.68
C TYR A 547 -9.67 0.23 7.10
N GLY A 548 -9.47 -0.07 5.82
CA GLY A 548 -8.14 -0.12 5.21
C GLY A 548 -7.33 1.18 5.32
N MET A 549 -8.01 2.32 5.21
CA MET A 549 -7.43 3.65 5.41
C MET A 549 -7.99 4.34 6.65
N VAL A 550 -9.28 4.23 6.91
CA VAL A 550 -9.89 4.68 8.16
C VAL A 550 -9.93 3.49 9.10
N ALA A 551 -8.84 3.23 9.83
CA ALA A 551 -8.63 2.00 10.61
C ALA A 551 -9.45 1.99 11.90
N ASN A 552 -10.78 1.93 11.77
CA ASN A 552 -11.69 1.75 12.89
C ASN A 552 -11.46 0.39 13.59
N ASP A 553 -11.88 0.33 14.85
CA ASP A 553 -11.74 -0.87 15.68
C ASP A 553 -12.89 -1.86 15.41
N GLU A 554 -12.59 -2.94 14.68
CA GLU A 554 -13.56 -3.99 14.35
C GLU A 554 -13.88 -4.93 15.53
N PHE A 555 -13.11 -4.88 16.62
CA PHE A 555 -13.43 -5.61 17.85
C PHE A 555 -14.49 -4.85 18.63
N GLU A 556 -14.25 -3.57 18.89
CA GLU A 556 -15.03 -2.77 19.82
C GLU A 556 -16.20 -2.03 19.16
N GLU A 557 -16.05 -1.60 17.91
CA GLU A 557 -17.01 -0.77 17.17
C GLU A 557 -17.23 -1.26 15.72
N PRO A 558 -17.56 -2.55 15.50
CA PRO A 558 -17.59 -3.18 14.17
C PRO A 558 -18.57 -2.55 13.17
N TRP A 559 -19.52 -1.74 13.63
CA TRP A 559 -20.50 -1.09 12.74
C TRP A 559 -19.87 0.02 11.89
N LEU A 560 -18.77 0.64 12.36
CA LEU A 560 -18.00 1.63 11.60
C LEU A 560 -17.31 1.02 10.39
N ASP A 561 -17.03 -0.28 10.46
CA ASP A 561 -16.52 -1.06 9.36
C ASP A 561 -17.66 -1.52 8.44
N GLU A 562 -18.42 -2.50 8.91
CA GLU A 562 -19.35 -3.27 8.09
C GLU A 562 -20.58 -2.46 7.68
N GLY A 563 -21.03 -1.55 8.53
CA GLY A 563 -22.15 -0.65 8.22
C GLY A 563 -21.78 0.35 7.13
N PHE A 564 -20.56 0.92 7.19
CA PHE A 564 -20.05 1.85 6.19
C PHE A 564 -19.78 1.16 4.86
N ALA A 565 -19.15 -0.02 4.89
CA ALA A 565 -18.94 -0.84 3.71
C ALA A 565 -20.27 -1.25 3.05
N SER A 566 -21.25 -1.71 3.84
CA SER A 566 -22.59 -2.07 3.35
C SER A 566 -23.34 -0.88 2.75
N TYR A 567 -23.21 0.31 3.34
CA TYR A 567 -23.80 1.55 2.81
C TYR A 567 -23.18 1.96 1.47
N ALA A 568 -21.86 1.88 1.35
CA ALA A 568 -21.13 2.16 0.12
C ALA A 568 -21.39 1.11 -0.97
N GLU A 569 -21.49 -0.18 -0.60
CA GLU A 569 -21.91 -1.30 -1.46
C GLU A 569 -23.26 -0.98 -2.10
N GLU A 570 -24.28 -0.72 -1.29
CA GLU A 570 -25.65 -0.52 -1.79
C GLU A 570 -25.74 0.69 -2.72
N LYS A 571 -25.10 1.81 -2.38
CA LYS A 571 -25.07 3.01 -3.23
C LYS A 571 -24.44 2.72 -4.59
N LEU A 572 -23.35 1.97 -4.61
CA LEU A 572 -22.67 1.62 -5.84
C LEU A 572 -23.49 0.64 -6.68
N MET A 573 -24.01 -0.41 -6.07
CA MET A 573 -24.83 -1.40 -6.77
C MET A 573 -26.11 -0.79 -7.36
N THR A 574 -26.71 0.17 -6.67
CA THR A 574 -27.87 0.91 -7.19
C THR A 574 -27.51 1.79 -8.38
N SER A 575 -26.43 2.59 -8.26
CA SER A 575 -26.07 3.58 -9.27
C SER A 575 -25.38 3.01 -10.51
N GLU A 576 -24.57 1.96 -10.35
CA GLU A 576 -23.69 1.44 -11.40
C GLU A 576 -24.13 0.09 -11.98
N PHE A 577 -24.98 -0.64 -11.26
CA PHE A 577 -25.48 -1.97 -11.65
C PHE A 577 -27.01 -2.05 -11.70
N GLY A 578 -27.72 -0.96 -11.43
CA GLY A 578 -29.18 -0.86 -11.61
C GLY A 578 -29.97 -1.77 -10.68
N ILE A 579 -29.40 -2.22 -9.56
CA ILE A 579 -30.13 -3.00 -8.56
C ILE A 579 -31.17 -2.10 -7.89
N ASP A 580 -32.42 -2.58 -7.81
CA ASP A 580 -33.46 -1.88 -7.04
C ASP A 580 -33.06 -1.88 -5.56
N PRO A 581 -32.95 -0.72 -4.89
CA PRO A 581 -32.66 -0.63 -3.45
C PRO A 581 -33.55 -1.54 -2.58
N LYS A 582 -34.79 -1.81 -3.03
CA LYS A 582 -35.71 -2.75 -2.35
C LYS A 582 -35.17 -4.19 -2.27
N GLN A 583 -34.27 -4.59 -3.14
CA GLN A 583 -33.60 -5.90 -3.07
C GLN A 583 -32.60 -5.97 -1.92
N PHE A 584 -32.11 -4.83 -1.43
CA PHE A 584 -31.29 -4.72 -0.22
C PHE A 584 -32.11 -4.49 1.04
N TYR A 585 -33.39 -4.13 0.90
CA TYR A 585 -34.29 -3.87 2.00
C TYR A 585 -34.59 -5.16 2.76
N ARG A 586 -34.05 -5.24 3.98
CA ARG A 586 -34.47 -6.21 4.98
C ARG A 586 -35.23 -5.44 6.06
N PRO A 587 -36.54 -5.72 6.27
CA PRO A 587 -37.31 -5.01 7.28
C PRO A 587 -36.61 -5.13 8.62
N SER A 588 -36.48 -4.00 9.31
CA SER A 588 -35.84 -3.96 10.62
C SER A 588 -36.64 -4.80 11.61
N SER A 589 -35.94 -5.64 12.36
CA SER A 589 -36.46 -6.02 13.67
C SER A 589 -36.47 -4.75 14.53
N PRO A 590 -37.54 -4.45 15.29
CA PRO A 590 -37.67 -3.24 16.12
C PRO A 590 -36.66 -3.14 17.28
N THR A 591 -35.66 -4.00 17.34
CA THR A 591 -34.63 -4.05 18.38
C THR A 591 -33.25 -4.10 17.73
N TYR A 592 -32.80 -3.01 17.10
CA TYR A 592 -31.36 -2.84 16.90
C TYR A 592 -30.74 -2.55 18.26
N ASN A 593 -29.90 -3.49 18.70
CA ASN A 593 -29.11 -3.31 19.90
C ASN A 593 -28.12 -2.17 19.68
N ARG A 594 -27.64 -1.58 20.78
CA ARG A 594 -26.41 -0.75 20.82
C ARG A 594 -25.38 -1.23 19.77
N LEU A 595 -25.06 -0.40 18.78
CA LEU A 595 -24.11 -0.70 17.69
C LEU A 595 -22.65 -0.72 18.18
N THR A 596 -22.41 -0.17 19.37
CA THR A 596 -21.11 -0.14 20.06
C THR A 596 -20.93 -1.30 21.04
N LYS A 597 -21.51 -2.47 20.71
CA LYS A 597 -21.19 -3.74 21.38
C LYS A 597 -19.95 -4.34 20.76
N TYR A 598 -19.12 -4.96 21.60
CA TYR A 598 -17.99 -5.75 21.12
C TYR A 598 -18.48 -6.89 20.22
N SER A 599 -17.71 -7.23 19.20
CA SER A 599 -18.11 -8.18 18.15
C SER A 599 -18.51 -9.57 18.66
N TRP A 600 -18.00 -10.01 19.82
CA TRP A 600 -18.35 -11.30 20.45
C TRP A 600 -19.52 -11.23 21.45
N GLN A 601 -20.06 -10.04 21.73
CA GLN A 601 -21.20 -9.87 22.64
C GLN A 601 -22.56 -10.07 21.97
N TYR A 602 -22.58 -10.37 20.67
CA TYR A 602 -23.79 -10.71 19.93
C TYR A 602 -24.21 -12.16 20.19
N LYS A 603 -25.52 -12.41 20.13
CA LYS A 603 -26.07 -13.72 20.50
C LYS A 603 -25.53 -14.87 19.62
N ASN A 604 -25.35 -14.58 18.34
CA ASN A 604 -24.81 -15.48 17.32
C ASN A 604 -24.43 -14.65 16.08
N TYR A 605 -23.81 -15.29 15.09
CA TYR A 605 -23.44 -14.63 13.84
C TYR A 605 -24.62 -13.95 13.10
N ILE A 606 -25.84 -14.49 13.15
CA ILE A 606 -27.01 -13.86 12.50
C ILE A 606 -27.39 -12.56 13.19
N ASP A 607 -27.37 -12.53 14.53
CA ASP A 607 -27.59 -11.32 15.33
C ASP A 607 -26.51 -10.27 15.07
N TYR A 608 -25.25 -10.69 14.96
CA TYR A 608 -24.13 -9.83 14.56
C TYR A 608 -24.38 -9.20 13.18
N VAL A 609 -24.71 -10.00 12.15
CA VAL A 609 -24.97 -9.49 10.79
C VAL A 609 -26.15 -8.52 10.77
N ASN A 610 -27.24 -8.86 11.45
CA ASN A 610 -28.43 -8.02 11.48
C ASN A 610 -28.17 -6.67 12.17
N ASN A 611 -27.37 -6.63 13.23
CA ASN A 611 -27.10 -5.38 13.94
C ASN A 611 -26.00 -4.57 13.24
N VAL A 612 -24.85 -5.18 12.99
CA VAL A 612 -23.63 -4.49 12.58
C VAL A 612 -23.71 -4.03 11.12
N TYR A 613 -24.07 -4.95 10.20
CA TYR A 613 -24.13 -4.63 8.77
C TYR A 613 -25.43 -3.90 8.45
N ILE A 614 -26.57 -4.53 8.76
CA ILE A 614 -27.88 -4.01 8.36
C ILE A 614 -28.26 -2.81 9.22
N GLY A 615 -28.13 -2.91 10.55
CA GLY A 615 -28.39 -1.79 11.46
C GLY A 615 -27.43 -0.61 11.25
N GLY A 616 -26.12 -0.86 11.14
CA GLY A 616 -25.13 0.18 10.83
C GLY A 616 -25.41 0.91 9.52
N LYS A 617 -25.71 0.16 8.44
CA LYS A 617 -26.13 0.74 7.17
C LYS A 617 -27.41 1.59 7.30
N HIS A 618 -28.42 1.08 8.00
CA HIS A 618 -29.68 1.79 8.19
C HIS A 618 -29.49 3.12 8.94
N VAL A 619 -28.63 3.17 9.95
CA VAL A 619 -28.28 4.43 10.62
C VAL A 619 -27.74 5.46 9.62
N LEU A 620 -26.83 5.06 8.73
CA LEU A 620 -26.31 5.95 7.69
C LEU A 620 -27.38 6.39 6.68
N GLN A 621 -28.29 5.49 6.31
CA GLN A 621 -29.42 5.82 5.44
C GLN A 621 -30.43 6.76 6.09
N GLU A 622 -30.73 6.59 7.38
CA GLU A 622 -31.60 7.48 8.13
C GLU A 622 -30.98 8.88 8.30
N ILE A 623 -29.67 8.94 8.57
CA ILE A 623 -28.93 10.20 8.57
C ILE A 623 -29.05 10.86 7.20
N GLU A 624 -28.78 10.13 6.11
CA GLU A 624 -28.90 10.64 4.74
C GLU A 624 -30.32 11.14 4.43
N GLN A 625 -31.36 10.42 4.84
CA GLN A 625 -32.75 10.84 4.66
C GLN A 625 -33.06 12.16 5.38
N LYS A 626 -32.46 12.39 6.56
CA LYS A 626 -32.64 13.62 7.34
C LYS A 626 -31.88 14.81 6.74
N ILE A 627 -30.68 14.62 6.19
CA ILE A 627 -29.79 15.72 5.75
C ILE A 627 -29.70 15.90 4.24
N GLY A 628 -30.18 14.93 3.46
CA GLY A 628 -30.08 14.88 2.00
C GLY A 628 -28.74 14.30 1.50
N SER A 629 -28.77 13.71 0.30
CA SER A 629 -27.63 12.99 -0.29
C SER A 629 -26.38 13.84 -0.51
N GLU A 630 -26.53 15.09 -0.91
CA GLU A 630 -25.38 16.00 -1.12
C GLU A 630 -24.64 16.26 0.20
N LYS A 631 -25.38 16.56 1.26
CA LYS A 631 -24.80 16.79 2.59
C LYS A 631 -24.20 15.52 3.16
N MET A 632 -24.84 14.36 2.96
CA MET A 632 -24.27 13.08 3.37
C MET A 632 -22.97 12.77 2.63
N GLN A 633 -22.90 13.02 1.32
CA GLN A 633 -21.65 12.87 0.57
C GLN A 633 -20.54 13.76 1.12
N GLU A 634 -20.86 15.02 1.48
CA GLU A 634 -19.92 15.92 2.16
C GLU A 634 -19.46 15.36 3.52
N VAL A 635 -20.39 14.86 4.36
CA VAL A 635 -20.06 14.23 5.66
C VAL A 635 -19.08 13.08 5.48
N MET A 636 -19.37 12.14 4.58
CA MET A 636 -18.52 10.97 4.35
C MET A 636 -17.14 11.37 3.82
N LYS A 637 -17.09 12.33 2.88
CA LYS A 637 -15.84 12.87 2.35
C LYS A 637 -14.99 13.55 3.43
N VAL A 638 -15.59 14.41 4.25
CA VAL A 638 -14.90 15.11 5.34
C VAL A 638 -14.42 14.11 6.40
N TYR A 639 -15.23 13.09 6.71
CA TYR A 639 -14.86 12.03 7.64
C TYR A 639 -13.63 11.25 7.13
N PHE A 640 -13.68 10.78 5.88
CA PHE A 640 -12.55 10.09 5.24
C PHE A 640 -11.28 10.95 5.23
N GLU A 641 -11.35 12.19 4.73
CA GLU A 641 -10.17 13.05 4.61
C GLU A 641 -9.57 13.43 5.97
N ARG A 642 -10.39 13.54 7.03
CA ARG A 642 -9.92 13.84 8.38
C ARG A 642 -9.20 12.65 9.03
N TRP A 643 -9.72 11.44 8.79
CA TRP A 643 -9.40 10.25 9.56
C TRP A 643 -8.69 9.14 8.80
N LYS A 644 -8.46 9.29 7.49
CA LYS A 644 -7.57 8.38 6.76
C LYS A 644 -6.18 8.34 7.40
N PHE A 645 -5.64 7.14 7.49
CA PHE A 645 -4.40 6.76 8.18
C PHE A 645 -4.39 7.02 9.69
N LYS A 646 -5.57 6.90 10.33
CA LYS A 646 -5.79 6.99 11.78
C LYS A 646 -6.87 5.99 12.22
N HIS A 647 -7.09 5.91 13.53
CA HIS A 647 -8.06 5.01 14.17
C HIS A 647 -9.21 5.77 14.86
N PRO A 648 -10.22 6.26 14.11
CA PRO A 648 -11.39 6.91 14.73
C PRO A 648 -12.34 5.92 15.39
N GLY A 649 -13.17 6.43 16.31
CA GLY A 649 -14.30 5.72 16.89
C GLY A 649 -15.64 6.39 16.56
N THR A 650 -16.73 5.89 17.15
CA THR A 650 -18.11 6.36 16.87
C THR A 650 -18.28 7.85 17.16
N LYS A 651 -17.64 8.32 18.22
CA LYS A 651 -17.68 9.72 18.63
C LYS A 651 -17.09 10.64 17.56
N ASP A 652 -16.01 10.22 16.91
CA ASP A 652 -15.33 11.02 15.89
C ASP A 652 -16.21 11.19 14.64
N PHE A 653 -16.95 10.15 14.23
CA PHE A 653 -17.93 10.25 13.16
C PHE A 653 -19.07 11.22 13.52
N LYS A 654 -19.60 11.11 14.74
CA LYS A 654 -20.61 12.04 15.25
C LYS A 654 -20.14 13.49 15.20
N GLU A 655 -18.92 13.76 15.65
CA GLU A 655 -18.35 15.12 15.63
C GLU A 655 -18.22 15.67 14.21
N ILE A 656 -17.85 14.84 13.22
CA ILE A 656 -17.85 15.25 11.81
C ILE A 656 -19.27 15.52 11.30
N LEU A 657 -20.23 14.66 11.64
CA LEU A 657 -21.62 14.87 11.28
C LEU A 657 -22.15 16.20 11.84
N GLU A 658 -21.92 16.49 13.12
CA GLU A 658 -22.30 17.75 13.77
C GLU A 658 -21.56 18.95 13.14
N HIS A 659 -20.27 18.80 12.82
CA HIS A 659 -19.47 19.84 12.17
C HIS A 659 -19.97 20.18 10.76
N VAL A 660 -20.32 19.19 9.94
CA VAL A 660 -20.76 19.43 8.56
C VAL A 660 -22.22 19.89 8.50
N THR A 661 -23.08 19.32 9.34
CA THR A 661 -24.51 19.63 9.35
C THR A 661 -24.87 20.88 10.15
N GLN A 662 -23.99 21.31 11.07
CA GLN A 662 -24.26 22.36 12.06
C GLN A 662 -25.51 22.06 12.93
N GLN A 663 -25.82 20.77 13.11
CA GLN A 663 -26.94 20.26 13.90
C GLN A 663 -26.42 19.41 15.05
N ASN A 664 -27.19 19.31 16.13
CA ASN A 664 -26.89 18.43 17.26
C ASN A 664 -27.45 17.02 16.99
N TRP A 665 -26.59 16.00 17.11
CA TRP A 665 -26.92 14.60 16.86
C TRP A 665 -26.89 13.74 18.13
N GLN A 666 -26.78 14.34 19.31
CA GLN A 666 -26.68 13.65 20.59
C GLN A 666 -27.86 12.72 20.87
N GLU A 667 -29.10 13.21 20.73
CA GLU A 667 -30.31 12.42 21.01
C GLU A 667 -30.47 11.26 20.01
N TYR A 668 -30.16 11.50 18.74
CA TYR A 668 -30.20 10.47 17.71
C TYR A 668 -29.16 9.38 18.00
N PHE A 669 -27.92 9.73 18.30
CA PHE A 669 -26.89 8.73 18.63
C PHE A 669 -27.19 8.01 19.95
N ALA A 670 -27.73 8.69 20.96
CA ALA A 670 -28.14 8.07 22.22
C ALA A 670 -29.15 6.94 21.98
N SER A 671 -30.19 7.21 21.19
CA SER A 671 -31.25 6.24 20.88
C SER A 671 -30.81 5.16 19.88
N SER A 672 -30.14 5.55 18.80
CA SER A 672 -29.97 4.71 17.60
C SER A 672 -28.60 4.03 17.50
N VAL A 673 -27.58 4.50 18.24
CA VAL A 673 -26.21 3.98 18.17
C VAL A 673 -25.74 3.45 19.52
N TYR A 674 -25.93 4.21 20.60
CA TYR A 674 -25.50 3.82 21.95
C TYR A 674 -26.52 2.95 22.68
N GLY A 675 -27.77 2.88 22.22
CA GLY A 675 -28.83 2.08 22.84
C GLY A 675 -29.23 2.59 24.25
N ASN A 676 -29.06 3.88 24.50
CA ASN A 676 -29.56 4.56 25.69
C ASN A 676 -30.97 5.07 25.37
N SER A 677 -31.99 4.25 25.66
CA SER A 677 -33.40 4.66 25.67
C SER A 677 -33.82 5.13 27.06
#